data_AF-A0A662F9J2-F1
#
_entry.id   AF-A0A662F9J2-F1
#
_cell.length_a   1.000
_cell.length_b   1.000
_cell.length_c   1.000
_cell.angle_alpha   90.00
_cell.angle_beta   90.00
_cell.angle_gamma   90.00
#
_symmetry.space_group_name_H-M   'P 1'
#
loop_
_entity.id
_entity.type
_entity.pdbx_description
1 polymer ?
#
loop_
_entity_poly.entity_id
_entity_poly.type
_entity_poly.pdbx_seq_one_letter_code
_entity_poly.pdbx_strand_id
1 'polypeptide(L)'
;MVNLRKIIVLVPLFLILFAGFISAVAAGNVEISPQSPSTNDNLVCDVVGSSAPFVYKWYKNGNFYRKDGPVESATLSSSVTSTGEQWKCIAYTPGSYPYGGAYVGEDTVTISGAGIPTNHPPVLSPVGDKSICALFTLSFYLSATDPDGDTLTYSVDGPSGATICSFNGLFTWKPGCDQLGSHLVTFRVSDGKGGVDQETITITVNDCGACGGCTGNHPPVLDPIGDIGICAGETVTITPHAIDPDGDALTYGVSRIPPGATWNADTHTLTWTPSSEWIGTGHQVMFYVSDGRCGRDEETVTIYVEDCAPPENNCPVIYPIDDKSVCEGTPFSITVIAMDPDGDPLTYWAENLPSGASFNPSTHTFTWTPQDGQDGVYYVTFKVKDNRCCTVEKTVKITVRDCITENKCPVISPIGNKRVCEGSTLSFTVHATDPDGDALIYWAENLPNGASFNPSTHTFTWTPEDGQDGVYHVTFKVKDNRCCTVSETITIIVDDCIVNRPPVLDPICDQEVCEGELLQFCVSATDPDGDVLSYTATNLPSGATFNPVTRCFSWTPEDGQDGVYYVTFSVSDGEFSDSETVRIQVDDCIQENNCPCMHYIGPKRVCEGELLSFSVSASDIDGDALTYWAENIPSGAIFNPLTHTFTWTPEDGQDGVYYVTFKVSDGECVDSETVRIQVDDCIVNHPPVLDPIGDKTICEGDVLSFTVHGTDPDGDPVSYTVSDLPQGATFNSVTGVFYWDTEICQTGEYEV
;
A
#
# COMPACT_ATOMS: atom_id res chain seq x y z
N MET A 1 -53.42 21.87 -25.08
CA MET A 1 -54.57 21.23 -25.77
C MET A 1 -55.11 20.17 -24.84
N VAL A 2 -56.22 20.43 -24.15
CA VAL A 2 -57.59 19.92 -24.48
C VAL A 2 -57.67 18.41 -24.14
N ASN A 3 -58.24 17.96 -23.02
CA ASN A 3 -59.62 18.01 -22.49
C ASN A 3 -60.40 16.69 -22.72
N LEU A 4 -60.99 16.20 -21.61
CA LEU A 4 -62.34 15.58 -21.49
C LEU A 4 -62.53 14.17 -22.13
N ARG A 5 -63.39 13.25 -21.66
CA ARG A 5 -64.44 13.23 -20.63
C ARG A 5 -64.87 11.76 -20.35
N LYS A 6 -65.22 11.49 -19.09
CA LYS A 6 -66.31 10.65 -18.52
C LYS A 6 -67.15 9.75 -19.44
N ILE A 7 -67.46 8.53 -18.97
CA ILE A 7 -68.85 7.98 -18.90
C ILE A 7 -69.04 7.13 -17.62
N ILE A 8 -70.15 7.39 -16.93
CA ILE A 8 -70.76 6.71 -15.77
C ILE A 8 -72.10 6.10 -16.26
N VAL A 9 -72.48 4.88 -15.85
CA VAL A 9 -73.88 4.41 -15.65
C VAL A 9 -73.84 3.23 -14.63
N LEU A 10 -74.23 3.30 -13.34
CA LEU A 10 -75.55 3.43 -12.65
C LEU A 10 -76.52 2.25 -12.83
N VAL A 11 -76.88 1.53 -11.75
CA VAL A 11 -78.28 1.11 -11.40
C VAL A 11 -78.35 0.82 -9.87
N PRO A 12 -79.49 1.09 -9.18
CA PRO A 12 -79.58 1.46 -7.76
C PRO A 12 -80.43 0.50 -6.88
N LEU A 13 -80.45 0.74 -5.56
CA LEU A 13 -81.60 0.39 -4.70
C LEU A 13 -81.76 1.42 -3.55
N PHE A 14 -82.90 2.09 -3.55
CA PHE A 14 -83.48 3.00 -2.53
C PHE A 14 -84.15 2.14 -1.42
N LEU A 15 -84.48 2.53 -0.16
CA LEU A 15 -84.99 3.74 0.50
C LEU A 15 -84.99 3.37 2.03
N ILE A 16 -84.56 4.16 3.03
CA ILE A 16 -85.35 5.18 3.77
C ILE A 16 -84.44 5.87 4.81
N LEU A 17 -84.71 7.17 4.96
CA LEU A 17 -84.11 8.23 5.78
C LEU A 17 -83.82 7.91 7.26
N PHE A 18 -82.70 8.45 7.78
CA PHE A 18 -82.74 9.48 8.82
C PHE A 18 -81.56 10.45 8.66
N ALA A 19 -81.85 11.74 8.80
CA ALA A 19 -80.91 12.83 8.64
C ALA A 19 -79.79 12.82 9.68
N GLY A 20 -78.57 13.10 9.22
CA GLY A 20 -77.45 13.48 10.05
C GLY A 20 -76.39 14.05 9.14
N PHE A 21 -76.36 15.38 9.00
CA PHE A 21 -75.26 16.10 8.38
C PHE A 21 -73.95 15.49 8.88
N ILE A 22 -73.16 14.84 8.01
CA ILE A 22 -71.73 14.73 8.26
C ILE A 22 -71.23 16.16 8.06
N SER A 23 -71.30 16.92 9.15
CA SER A 23 -70.58 18.17 9.27
C SER A 23 -69.14 17.81 8.99
N ALA A 24 -68.59 18.33 7.89
CA ALA A 24 -67.16 18.49 7.77
C ALA A 24 -66.74 19.18 9.08
N VAL A 25 -66.12 18.43 9.98
CA VAL A 25 -65.44 19.01 11.13
C VAL A 25 -64.34 19.83 10.47
N ALA A 26 -64.60 21.14 10.34
CA ALA A 26 -63.57 22.12 10.04
C ALA A 26 -62.37 21.75 10.88
N ALA A 27 -61.17 21.70 10.29
CA ALA A 27 -59.93 21.40 10.99
C ALA A 27 -59.93 22.16 12.31
N GLY A 28 -60.27 21.47 13.40
CA GLY A 28 -60.33 22.08 14.71
C GLY A 28 -58.89 22.31 15.08
N ASN A 29 -58.53 23.55 15.41
CA ASN A 29 -57.22 23.81 15.98
C ASN A 29 -57.10 22.91 17.21
N VAL A 30 -56.15 21.98 17.18
CA VAL A 30 -55.69 21.34 18.41
C VAL A 30 -54.92 22.41 19.15
N GLU A 31 -55.17 22.56 20.44
CA GLU A 31 -54.42 23.51 21.28
C GLU A 31 -53.94 22.80 22.54
N ILE A 32 -52.72 23.12 22.95
CA ILE A 32 -52.20 22.80 24.28
C ILE A 32 -52.39 24.02 25.18
N SER A 33 -53.15 23.87 26.24
CA SER A 33 -53.34 24.88 27.27
C SER A 33 -52.55 24.54 28.54
N PRO A 34 -51.85 25.52 29.15
CA PRO A 34 -51.63 26.89 28.64
C PRO A 34 -50.60 26.92 27.49
N GLN A 35 -50.72 27.91 26.59
CA GLN A 35 -49.81 28.13 25.44
C GLN A 35 -48.40 28.60 25.85
N SER A 36 -48.21 28.99 27.11
CA SER A 36 -46.92 29.34 27.72
C SER A 36 -46.79 28.65 29.08
N PRO A 37 -46.61 27.31 29.09
CA PRO A 37 -46.63 26.51 30.31
C PRO A 37 -45.32 26.62 31.10
N SER A 38 -45.44 26.68 32.43
CA SER A 38 -44.34 26.52 33.38
C SER A 38 -44.18 25.06 33.83
N THR A 39 -43.11 24.75 34.57
CA THR A 39 -42.89 23.42 35.15
C THR A 39 -43.95 22.99 36.17
N ASN A 40 -44.84 23.91 36.59
CA ASN A 40 -45.93 23.60 37.52
C ASN A 40 -47.28 23.40 36.82
N ASP A 41 -47.36 23.68 35.51
CA ASP A 41 -48.62 23.60 34.76
C ASP A 41 -48.83 22.22 34.15
N ASN A 42 -50.01 21.65 34.37
CA ASN A 42 -50.45 20.49 33.61
C ASN A 42 -50.73 20.95 32.17
N LEU A 43 -50.29 20.18 31.18
CA LEU A 43 -50.60 20.45 29.78
C LEU A 43 -51.93 19.77 29.43
N VAL A 44 -52.92 20.52 28.97
CA VAL A 44 -54.17 19.97 28.47
C VAL A 44 -54.20 20.15 26.96
N CYS A 45 -54.37 19.05 26.23
CA CYS A 45 -54.53 19.08 24.77
C CYS A 45 -55.97 18.71 24.41
N ASP A 46 -56.62 19.60 23.66
CA ASP A 46 -58.00 19.43 23.19
C ASP A 46 -58.18 19.96 21.77
N VAL A 47 -59.27 19.54 21.12
CA VAL A 47 -59.69 20.07 19.81
C VAL A 47 -60.66 21.22 20.07
N VAL A 48 -60.21 22.46 19.83
CA VAL A 48 -60.95 23.67 20.18
C VAL A 48 -62.35 23.67 19.57
N GLY A 49 -63.35 23.90 20.43
CA GLY A 49 -64.76 23.97 20.03
C GLY A 49 -65.42 22.63 19.74
N SER A 50 -64.77 21.50 20.05
CA SER A 50 -65.33 20.15 19.92
C SER A 50 -65.46 19.45 21.27
N SER A 51 -66.59 18.82 21.52
CA SER A 51 -66.82 17.89 22.65
C SER A 51 -66.79 16.42 22.21
N ALA A 52 -66.37 16.13 20.98
CA ALA A 52 -66.23 14.74 20.52
C ALA A 52 -64.98 14.09 21.15
N PRO A 53 -65.00 12.78 21.45
CA PRO A 53 -63.81 12.10 21.93
C PRO A 53 -62.81 11.87 20.78
N PHE A 54 -61.53 12.14 21.04
CA PHE A 54 -60.41 11.97 20.12
C PHE A 54 -59.29 11.13 20.74
N VAL A 55 -58.43 10.61 19.89
CA VAL A 55 -57.20 9.92 20.27
C VAL A 55 -56.04 10.91 20.17
N TYR A 56 -55.37 11.19 21.28
CA TYR A 56 -54.26 12.13 21.36
C TYR A 56 -52.92 11.38 21.46
N LYS A 57 -51.89 11.85 20.75
CA LYS A 57 -50.52 11.36 20.86
C LYS A 57 -49.61 12.48 21.32
N TRP A 58 -48.87 12.23 22.39
CA TRP A 58 -47.91 13.16 22.96
C TRP A 58 -46.49 12.80 22.53
N TYR A 59 -45.71 13.82 22.22
CA TYR A 59 -44.29 13.73 21.88
C TYR A 59 -43.49 14.67 22.78
N LYS A 60 -42.38 14.17 23.32
CA LYS A 60 -41.44 14.90 24.17
C LYS A 60 -40.13 15.08 23.41
N ASN A 61 -39.73 16.32 23.16
CA ASN A 61 -38.54 16.67 22.36
C ASN A 61 -38.47 15.90 21.02
N GLY A 62 -39.61 15.79 20.34
CA GLY A 62 -39.74 15.06 19.06
C GLY A 62 -39.93 13.55 19.17
N ASN A 63 -39.71 12.93 20.33
CA ASN A 63 -39.89 11.48 20.54
C ASN A 63 -41.29 11.14 21.02
N PHE A 64 -41.88 10.05 20.52
CA PHE A 64 -43.19 9.60 21.00
C PHE A 64 -43.13 9.27 22.50
N TYR A 65 -44.03 9.86 23.27
CA TYR A 65 -44.10 9.68 24.71
C TYR A 65 -45.25 8.76 25.10
N ARG A 66 -46.49 9.11 24.74
CA ARG A 66 -47.67 8.30 25.06
C ARG A 66 -48.86 8.60 24.16
N LYS A 67 -49.89 7.77 24.27
CA LYS A 67 -51.17 7.91 23.59
C LYS A 67 -52.31 7.89 24.60
N ASP A 68 -53.22 8.85 24.48
CA ASP A 68 -54.42 8.99 25.31
C ASP A 68 -55.68 8.87 24.43
N GLY A 69 -56.78 8.35 24.99
CA GLY A 69 -58.08 8.34 24.31
C GLY A 69 -58.54 7.01 23.67
N PRO A 70 -59.80 6.98 23.19
CA PRO A 70 -60.64 8.13 22.86
C PRO A 70 -61.23 8.88 24.08
N VAL A 71 -60.88 10.16 24.25
CA VAL A 71 -61.31 11.06 25.33
C VAL A 71 -61.55 12.47 24.78
N GLU A 72 -62.32 13.31 25.46
CA GLU A 72 -62.60 14.69 24.98
C GLU A 72 -61.34 15.57 24.99
N SER A 73 -60.51 15.46 26.03
CA SER A 73 -59.20 16.11 26.14
C SER A 73 -58.18 15.17 26.79
N ALA A 74 -56.90 15.38 26.50
CA ALA A 74 -55.80 14.64 27.12
C ALA A 74 -54.99 15.56 28.03
N THR A 75 -54.73 15.14 29.28
CA THR A 75 -53.97 15.93 30.26
C THR A 75 -52.66 15.27 30.61
N LEU A 76 -51.56 15.97 30.40
CA LEU A 76 -50.22 15.62 30.83
C LEU A 76 -49.90 16.33 32.16
N SER A 77 -49.45 15.59 33.17
CA SER A 77 -49.16 16.19 34.47
C SER A 77 -47.87 17.00 34.46
N SER A 78 -47.82 18.12 35.18
CA SER A 78 -46.60 18.91 35.41
C SER A 78 -45.46 18.09 36.04
N SER A 79 -45.76 17.01 36.76
CA SER A 79 -44.73 16.15 37.37
C SER A 79 -43.86 15.39 36.36
N VAL A 80 -44.21 15.40 35.06
CA VAL A 80 -43.43 14.72 34.01
C VAL A 80 -42.78 15.70 33.03
N THR A 81 -42.94 17.00 33.26
CA THR A 81 -42.37 18.07 32.45
C THR A 81 -41.17 18.72 33.16
N SER A 82 -40.21 19.21 32.38
CA SER A 82 -39.03 19.94 32.90
C SER A 82 -38.78 21.19 32.06
N THR A 83 -38.11 22.19 32.64
CA THR A 83 -37.73 23.43 31.95
C THR A 83 -36.96 23.16 30.66
N GLY A 84 -37.34 23.83 29.57
CA GLY A 84 -36.71 23.70 28.26
C GLY A 84 -37.21 22.51 27.43
N GLU A 85 -38.09 21.66 27.97
CA GLU A 85 -38.70 20.58 27.21
C GLU A 85 -39.76 21.11 26.23
N GLN A 86 -39.72 20.61 25.00
CA GLN A 86 -40.75 20.86 24.00
C GLN A 86 -41.75 19.69 23.97
N TRP A 87 -43.03 20.00 24.14
CA TRP A 87 -44.13 19.05 24.13
C TRP A 87 -45.06 19.31 22.96
N LYS A 88 -45.27 18.27 22.14
CA LYS A 88 -46.19 18.31 21.00
C LYS A 88 -47.33 17.31 21.20
N CYS A 89 -48.55 17.74 20.92
CA CYS A 89 -49.74 16.90 20.96
C CYS A 89 -50.39 16.84 19.58
N ILE A 90 -50.78 15.63 19.16
CA ILE A 90 -51.47 15.39 17.88
C ILE A 90 -52.78 14.67 18.14
N ALA A 91 -53.90 15.19 17.62
CA ALA A 91 -55.22 14.57 17.75
C ALA A 91 -55.64 13.81 16.48
N TYR A 92 -56.33 12.68 16.67
CA TYR A 92 -56.91 11.84 15.63
C TYR A 92 -58.36 11.49 15.98
N THR A 93 -59.22 11.39 14.97
CA THR A 93 -60.58 10.84 15.15
C THR A 93 -60.53 9.39 15.65
N PRO A 94 -61.49 8.90 16.44
CA PRO A 94 -61.52 7.48 16.82
C PRO A 94 -61.73 6.59 15.59
N GLY A 95 -60.85 5.62 15.37
CA GLY A 95 -60.95 4.68 14.25
C GLY A 95 -60.68 3.25 14.70
N SER A 96 -61.41 2.28 14.14
CA SER A 96 -61.12 0.85 14.31
C SER A 96 -59.99 0.42 13.36
N TYR A 97 -59.11 -0.45 13.84
CA TYR A 97 -58.06 -1.08 13.05
C TYR A 97 -58.66 -1.78 11.80
N PRO A 98 -58.03 -1.78 10.60
CA PRO A 98 -56.67 -1.31 10.28
C PRO A 98 -56.59 0.15 9.80
N TYR A 99 -57.71 0.84 9.67
CA TYR A 99 -57.77 2.13 8.97
C TYR A 99 -57.21 3.31 9.80
N GLY A 100 -57.13 3.17 11.13
CA GLY A 100 -56.65 4.22 12.02
C GLY A 100 -57.56 5.45 12.03
N GLY A 101 -57.40 6.31 13.04
CA GLY A 101 -58.09 7.60 13.08
C GLY A 101 -57.57 8.57 12.03
N ALA A 102 -58.45 9.36 11.40
CA ALA A 102 -58.02 10.48 10.56
C ALA A 102 -57.37 11.57 11.43
N TYR A 103 -56.26 12.15 10.96
CA TYR A 103 -55.56 13.27 11.59
C TYR A 103 -56.49 14.49 11.69
N VAL A 104 -56.50 15.15 12.85
CA VAL A 104 -57.32 16.34 13.13
C VAL A 104 -56.46 17.59 13.17
N GLY A 105 -55.36 17.58 13.92
CA GLY A 105 -54.47 18.73 14.11
C GLY A 105 -53.33 18.41 15.09
N GLU A 106 -52.41 19.35 15.24
CA GLU A 106 -51.33 19.28 16.24
C GLU A 106 -51.02 20.66 16.80
N ASP A 107 -50.48 20.69 18.02
CA ASP A 107 -49.94 21.90 18.66
C ASP A 107 -48.69 21.58 19.47
N THR A 108 -47.82 22.58 19.64
CA THR A 108 -46.53 22.43 20.31
C THR A 108 -46.26 23.59 21.26
N VAL A 109 -45.86 23.26 22.49
CA VAL A 109 -45.43 24.22 23.52
C VAL A 109 -44.04 23.87 24.01
N THR A 110 -43.29 24.88 24.45
CA THR A 110 -42.04 24.69 25.19
C THR A 110 -42.29 25.07 26.64
N ILE A 111 -41.89 24.22 27.58
CA ILE A 111 -41.95 24.52 29.01
C ILE A 111 -40.95 25.63 29.29
N SER A 112 -41.42 26.86 29.41
CA SER A 112 -40.61 27.95 29.91
C SER A 112 -40.39 27.73 31.40
N GLY A 113 -39.15 27.91 31.88
CA GLY A 113 -38.92 28.00 33.32
C GLY A 113 -39.84 29.08 33.88
N ALA A 114 -40.43 28.84 35.05
CA ALA A 114 -41.35 29.77 35.67
C ALA A 114 -40.72 31.18 35.64
N GLY A 115 -41.37 32.12 34.93
CA GLY A 115 -41.08 33.52 35.12
C GLY A 115 -41.32 33.80 36.59
N ILE A 116 -40.24 34.06 37.33
CA ILE A 116 -40.34 34.61 38.68
C ILE A 116 -41.20 35.87 38.52
N PRO A 117 -42.26 36.10 39.32
CA PRO A 117 -42.88 37.42 39.33
C PRO A 117 -41.74 38.43 39.54
N THR A 118 -41.53 39.33 38.59
CA THR A 118 -40.53 40.38 38.74
C THR A 118 -40.95 41.21 39.94
N ASN A 119 -40.21 41.08 41.03
CA ASN A 119 -40.40 41.84 42.25
C ASN A 119 -40.27 43.34 41.93
N HIS A 120 -41.34 44.11 42.17
CA HIS A 120 -41.33 45.56 42.09
C HIS A 120 -40.88 46.11 43.43
N PRO A 121 -39.93 47.06 43.45
CA PRO A 121 -39.48 47.62 44.72
C PRO A 121 -40.59 48.40 45.44
N PRO A 122 -40.53 48.47 46.78
CA PRO A 122 -41.42 49.32 47.55
C PRO A 122 -41.20 50.79 47.21
N VAL A 123 -42.15 51.66 47.54
CA VAL A 123 -42.08 53.11 47.37
C VAL A 123 -42.27 53.79 48.72
N LEU A 124 -41.24 54.49 49.19
CA LEU A 124 -41.23 55.29 50.41
C LEU A 124 -41.92 56.63 50.15
N SER A 125 -42.84 57.02 51.01
CA SER A 125 -43.44 58.36 50.97
C SER A 125 -42.41 59.39 51.44
N PRO A 126 -42.33 60.58 50.79
CA PRO A 126 -41.36 61.60 51.16
C PRO A 126 -41.40 61.94 52.66
N VAL A 127 -40.27 61.75 53.32
CA VAL A 127 -40.07 62.04 54.74
C VAL A 127 -39.81 63.54 54.92
N GLY A 128 -38.89 64.10 54.11
CA GLY A 128 -38.45 65.50 54.15
C GLY A 128 -37.71 65.90 55.42
N ASP A 129 -36.98 67.02 55.34
CA ASP A 129 -36.16 67.55 56.44
C ASP A 129 -36.96 67.80 57.73
N LYS A 130 -36.27 67.68 58.87
CA LYS A 130 -36.84 67.87 60.21
C LYS A 130 -35.95 68.79 61.04
N SER A 131 -36.51 69.31 62.13
CA SER A 131 -35.73 70.03 63.13
C SER A 131 -36.26 69.72 64.53
N ILE A 132 -35.35 69.67 65.51
CA ILE A 132 -35.66 69.37 66.91
C ILE A 132 -34.73 70.17 67.83
N CYS A 133 -35.18 70.45 69.05
CA CYS A 133 -34.32 71.00 70.10
C CYS A 133 -33.50 69.87 70.74
N ALA A 134 -32.23 70.11 71.05
CA ALA A 134 -31.42 69.17 71.84
C ALA A 134 -32.14 68.79 73.15
N LEU A 135 -31.99 67.54 73.58
CA LEU A 135 -32.63 66.89 74.73
C LEU A 135 -34.14 66.64 74.61
N PHE A 136 -34.78 66.94 73.47
CA PHE A 136 -36.17 66.57 73.17
C PHE A 136 -36.21 65.34 72.26
N THR A 137 -37.28 64.55 72.37
CA THR A 137 -37.48 63.38 71.52
C THR A 137 -38.23 63.75 70.25
N LEU A 138 -37.58 63.58 69.10
CA LEU A 138 -38.21 63.57 67.79
C LEU A 138 -38.79 62.18 67.54
N SER A 139 -40.07 62.11 67.15
CA SER A 139 -40.70 60.85 66.77
C SER A 139 -41.74 61.04 65.69
N PHE A 140 -41.72 60.16 64.69
CA PHE A 140 -42.68 60.12 63.58
C PHE A 140 -42.69 58.73 62.94
N TYR A 141 -43.73 58.43 62.15
CA TYR A 141 -43.84 57.18 61.40
C TYR A 141 -43.41 57.40 59.95
N LEU A 142 -42.68 56.44 59.38
CA LEU A 142 -42.54 56.30 57.94
C LEU A 142 -43.78 55.63 57.33
N SER A 143 -44.06 55.94 56.07
CA SER A 143 -45.12 55.32 55.28
C SER A 143 -44.56 54.88 53.95
N ALA A 144 -44.85 53.66 53.53
CA ALA A 144 -44.44 53.13 52.23
C ALA A 144 -45.52 52.19 51.68
N THR A 145 -45.51 51.99 50.37
CA THR A 145 -46.41 51.06 49.68
C THR A 145 -45.61 50.12 48.80
N ASP A 146 -46.04 48.87 48.72
CA ASP A 146 -45.46 47.88 47.82
C ASP A 146 -46.43 47.56 46.67
N PRO A 147 -46.03 47.64 45.40
CA PRO A 147 -46.90 47.30 44.27
C PRO A 147 -47.35 45.83 44.26
N ASP A 148 -46.54 44.93 44.81
CA ASP A 148 -46.82 43.49 44.89
C ASP A 148 -47.52 43.10 46.21
N GLY A 149 -47.69 44.06 47.13
CA GLY A 149 -48.32 43.87 48.43
C GLY A 149 -47.42 43.16 49.44
N ASP A 150 -46.10 43.18 49.22
CA ASP A 150 -45.13 42.52 50.09
C ASP A 150 -44.97 43.17 51.46
N THR A 151 -44.50 42.37 52.43
CA THR A 151 -44.30 42.85 53.80
C THR A 151 -43.08 43.75 53.86
N LEU A 152 -43.29 44.98 54.33
CA LEU A 152 -42.25 45.99 54.37
C LEU A 152 -41.48 45.97 55.69
N THR A 153 -40.17 46.15 55.57
CA THR A 153 -39.25 46.34 56.70
C THR A 153 -38.55 47.68 56.57
N TYR A 154 -38.49 48.42 57.68
CA TYR A 154 -37.86 49.73 57.76
C TYR A 154 -36.52 49.68 58.48
N SER A 155 -35.56 50.46 58.00
CA SER A 155 -34.25 50.64 58.62
C SER A 155 -33.84 52.11 58.55
N VAL A 156 -33.02 52.54 59.50
CA VAL A 156 -32.48 53.90 59.54
C VAL A 156 -30.96 53.82 59.66
N ASP A 157 -30.30 54.59 58.81
CA ASP A 157 -28.91 54.97 58.96
C ASP A 157 -28.86 56.43 59.38
N GLY A 158 -28.28 56.72 60.53
CA GLY A 158 -28.41 58.01 61.16
C GLY A 158 -27.69 58.07 62.50
N PRO A 159 -27.77 59.24 63.18
CA PRO A 159 -26.91 59.58 64.28
C PRO A 159 -27.06 58.66 65.49
N SER A 160 -26.02 58.64 66.32
CA SER A 160 -26.05 57.87 67.57
C SER A 160 -27.32 58.13 68.38
N GLY A 161 -27.96 57.05 68.83
CA GLY A 161 -29.22 57.06 69.57
C GLY A 161 -30.49 57.17 68.72
N ALA A 162 -30.37 57.36 67.40
CA ALA A 162 -31.50 57.30 66.48
C ALA A 162 -31.93 55.85 66.25
N THR A 163 -33.22 55.56 66.37
CA THR A 163 -33.76 54.20 66.23
C THR A 163 -35.02 54.20 65.40
N ILE A 164 -35.27 53.09 64.70
CA ILE A 164 -36.52 52.87 63.99
C ILE A 164 -37.07 51.47 64.32
N CYS A 165 -38.37 51.37 64.53
CA CYS A 165 -39.02 50.07 64.63
C CYS A 165 -39.22 49.49 63.22
N SER A 166 -38.56 48.37 62.95
CA SER A 166 -38.51 47.79 61.61
C SER A 166 -39.86 47.33 61.07
N PHE A 167 -40.85 47.09 61.93
CA PHE A 167 -42.15 46.57 61.54
C PHE A 167 -43.19 47.67 61.21
N ASN A 168 -43.12 48.83 61.87
CA ASN A 168 -44.12 49.89 61.72
C ASN A 168 -43.52 51.23 61.29
N GLY A 169 -42.19 51.32 61.10
CA GLY A 169 -41.53 52.53 60.65
C GLY A 169 -41.50 53.66 61.68
N LEU A 170 -41.77 53.40 62.97
CA LEU A 170 -41.68 54.42 64.02
C LEU A 170 -40.22 54.81 64.26
N PHE A 171 -39.85 55.99 63.80
CA PHE A 171 -38.57 56.61 64.12
C PHE A 171 -38.64 57.31 65.48
N THR A 172 -37.58 57.16 66.29
CA THR A 172 -37.37 57.93 67.52
C THR A 172 -35.91 58.32 67.67
N TRP A 173 -35.67 59.58 68.03
CA TRP A 173 -34.34 60.08 68.34
C TRP A 173 -34.41 61.18 69.39
N LYS A 174 -33.52 61.13 70.39
CA LYS A 174 -33.37 62.16 71.42
C LYS A 174 -31.94 62.70 71.38
N PRO A 175 -31.64 63.73 70.57
CA PRO A 175 -30.29 64.24 70.45
C PRO A 175 -29.77 64.82 71.76
N GLY A 176 -28.48 64.59 72.04
CA GLY A 176 -27.74 65.25 73.11
C GLY A 176 -27.34 66.68 72.76
N CYS A 177 -26.73 67.38 73.73
CA CYS A 177 -26.13 68.70 73.48
C CYS A 177 -24.85 68.63 72.64
N ASP A 178 -24.22 67.46 72.56
CA ASP A 178 -23.09 67.15 71.68
C ASP A 178 -23.50 66.91 70.23
N GLN A 179 -24.80 66.80 69.93
CA GLN A 179 -25.33 66.54 68.59
C GLN A 179 -25.99 67.80 67.99
N LEU A 180 -25.54 69.00 68.33
CA LEU A 180 -26.04 70.22 67.69
C LEU A 180 -25.62 70.29 66.21
N GLY A 181 -26.42 70.97 65.38
CA GLY A 181 -26.14 71.12 63.95
C GLY A 181 -26.97 70.21 63.06
N SER A 182 -26.54 70.05 61.81
CA SER A 182 -27.26 69.30 60.79
C SER A 182 -26.76 67.87 60.68
N HIS A 183 -27.69 66.91 60.75
CA HIS A 183 -27.40 65.47 60.65
C HIS A 183 -28.10 64.89 59.44
N LEU A 184 -27.38 64.15 58.61
CA LEU A 184 -27.98 63.39 57.52
C LEU A 184 -28.53 62.06 58.06
N VAL A 185 -29.79 61.76 57.72
CA VAL A 185 -30.46 60.54 58.15
C VAL A 185 -31.10 59.88 56.94
N THR A 186 -30.65 58.67 56.64
CA THR A 186 -31.15 57.85 55.55
C THR A 186 -32.16 56.83 56.07
N PHE A 187 -33.39 56.93 55.60
CA PHE A 187 -34.42 55.95 55.84
C PHE A 187 -34.50 55.01 54.64
N ARG A 188 -34.57 53.71 54.91
CA ARG A 188 -34.70 52.68 53.89
C ARG A 188 -35.88 51.78 54.21
N VAL A 189 -36.64 51.42 53.17
CA VAL A 189 -37.69 50.40 53.20
C VAL A 189 -37.34 49.27 52.25
N SER A 190 -37.59 48.03 52.65
CA SER A 190 -37.36 46.84 51.82
C SER A 190 -38.50 45.85 51.94
N ASP A 191 -38.83 45.20 50.83
CA ASP A 191 -39.84 44.14 50.69
C ASP A 191 -39.33 42.75 51.12
N GLY A 192 -38.04 42.61 51.45
CA GLY A 192 -37.42 41.32 51.80
C GLY A 192 -37.21 40.35 50.62
N LYS A 193 -37.49 40.78 49.39
CA LYS A 193 -37.34 40.02 48.14
C LYS A 193 -36.36 40.66 47.15
N GLY A 194 -35.69 41.73 47.58
CA GLY A 194 -34.61 42.37 46.84
C GLY A 194 -34.95 43.76 46.34
N GLY A 195 -36.20 44.21 46.47
CA GLY A 195 -36.60 45.58 46.19
C GLY A 195 -36.42 46.47 47.42
N VAL A 196 -35.95 47.70 47.15
CA VAL A 196 -35.61 48.69 48.17
C VAL A 196 -35.96 50.08 47.66
N ASP A 197 -36.35 50.96 48.58
CA ASP A 197 -36.41 52.40 48.35
C ASP A 197 -35.88 53.13 49.57
N GLN A 198 -35.29 54.31 49.34
CA GLN A 198 -34.61 55.06 50.39
C GLN A 198 -34.66 56.57 50.16
N GLU A 199 -34.63 57.31 51.26
CA GLU A 199 -34.55 58.76 51.27
C GLU A 199 -33.60 59.22 52.36
N THR A 200 -32.69 60.14 52.01
CA THR A 200 -31.83 60.85 52.97
C THR A 200 -32.40 62.23 53.22
N ILE A 201 -32.65 62.55 54.48
CA ILE A 201 -33.11 63.87 54.93
C ILE A 201 -32.06 64.53 55.83
N THR A 202 -32.18 65.84 55.99
CA THR A 202 -31.44 66.58 57.02
C THR A 202 -32.31 66.76 58.26
N ILE A 203 -31.79 66.40 59.43
CA ILE A 203 -32.37 66.74 60.73
C ILE A 203 -31.49 67.78 61.42
N THR A 204 -32.00 69.01 61.57
CA THR A 204 -31.27 70.09 62.26
C THR A 204 -31.60 70.11 63.75
N VAL A 205 -30.59 69.89 64.58
CA VAL A 205 -30.67 69.97 66.05
C VAL A 205 -30.25 71.36 66.52
N ASN A 206 -31.17 72.07 67.15
CA ASN A 206 -30.94 73.44 67.64
C ASN A 206 -30.72 73.47 69.15
N ASP A 207 -29.91 74.43 69.61
CA ASP A 207 -29.87 74.81 71.03
C ASP A 207 -31.06 75.72 71.33
N CYS A 208 -32.06 75.17 72.03
CA CYS A 208 -33.23 75.91 72.47
C CYS A 208 -33.08 76.44 73.91
N GLY A 209 -31.84 76.68 74.35
CA GLY A 209 -31.48 77.24 75.65
C GLY A 209 -31.21 76.21 76.75
N ALA A 210 -31.20 74.92 76.41
CA ALA A 210 -30.99 73.82 77.35
C ALA A 210 -29.52 73.34 77.42
N CYS A 211 -28.70 73.69 76.43
CA CYS A 211 -27.32 73.23 76.32
C CYS A 211 -26.28 74.21 76.87
N GLY A 212 -26.71 75.18 77.71
CA GLY A 212 -25.78 76.04 78.43
C GLY A 212 -25.07 77.09 77.57
N GLY A 213 -25.56 77.38 76.37
CA GLY A 213 -25.03 78.42 75.49
C GLY A 213 -23.74 77.97 74.79
N CYS A 214 -23.84 77.06 73.84
CA CYS A 214 -22.72 76.62 72.99
C CYS A 214 -22.36 77.65 71.89
N THR A 215 -22.63 78.94 72.13
CA THR A 215 -22.44 79.99 71.13
C THR A 215 -20.96 80.27 70.91
N GLY A 216 -20.45 79.91 69.73
CA GLY A 216 -19.08 80.20 69.29
C GLY A 216 -18.14 79.01 69.24
N ASN A 217 -18.58 77.79 69.60
CA ASN A 217 -17.83 76.56 69.39
C ASN A 217 -18.05 76.06 67.95
N HIS A 218 -16.98 75.70 67.25
CA HIS A 218 -16.99 75.03 65.97
C HIS A 218 -16.81 73.53 66.19
N PRO A 219 -17.70 72.67 65.66
CA PRO A 219 -17.57 71.24 65.87
C PRO A 219 -16.28 70.70 65.24
N PRO A 220 -15.74 69.60 65.77
CA PRO A 220 -14.63 68.91 65.14
C PRO A 220 -15.04 68.38 63.76
N VAL A 221 -14.07 68.17 62.87
CA VAL A 221 -14.29 67.67 61.51
C VAL A 221 -13.48 66.39 61.31
N LEU A 222 -14.14 65.28 61.01
CA LEU A 222 -13.50 64.03 60.61
C LEU A 222 -12.95 64.16 59.19
N ASP A 223 -11.72 63.66 58.99
CA ASP A 223 -11.22 63.43 57.65
C ASP A 223 -12.00 62.25 57.02
N PRO A 224 -12.43 62.36 55.75
CA PRO A 224 -13.18 61.29 55.09
C PRO A 224 -12.42 59.96 55.13
N ILE A 225 -13.04 58.93 55.69
CA ILE A 225 -12.48 57.58 55.80
C ILE A 225 -12.78 56.80 54.50
N GLY A 226 -14.02 56.90 54.01
CA GLY A 226 -14.49 56.21 52.79
C GLY A 226 -14.64 54.69 52.94
N ASP A 227 -15.34 54.07 51.99
CA ASP A 227 -15.56 52.62 51.94
C ASP A 227 -14.26 51.83 51.69
N ILE A 228 -14.17 50.63 52.27
CA ILE A 228 -12.95 49.79 52.25
C ILE A 228 -13.29 48.40 51.72
N GLY A 229 -12.55 47.92 50.71
CA GLY A 229 -12.54 46.52 50.30
C GLY A 229 -11.41 45.77 50.99
N ILE A 230 -11.69 44.59 51.55
CA ILE A 230 -10.69 43.73 52.19
C ILE A 230 -10.92 42.27 51.83
N CYS A 231 -9.84 41.54 51.61
CA CYS A 231 -9.90 40.11 51.35
C CYS A 231 -10.22 39.33 52.63
N ALA A 232 -11.09 38.33 52.55
CA ALA A 232 -11.33 37.43 53.68
C ALA A 232 -10.02 36.81 54.20
N GLY A 233 -9.81 36.84 55.52
CA GLY A 233 -8.59 36.37 56.19
C GLY A 233 -7.48 37.41 56.32
N GLU A 234 -7.55 38.54 55.61
CA GLU A 234 -6.65 39.68 55.82
C GLU A 234 -7.13 40.59 56.96
N THR A 235 -6.21 41.35 57.55
CA THR A 235 -6.53 42.24 58.68
C THR A 235 -6.57 43.69 58.24
N VAL A 236 -7.71 44.35 58.43
CA VAL A 236 -7.86 45.80 58.25
C VAL A 236 -7.64 46.53 59.58
N THR A 237 -6.94 47.66 59.54
CA THR A 237 -6.80 48.58 60.68
C THR A 237 -7.17 50.00 60.25
N ILE A 238 -8.11 50.62 60.96
CA ILE A 238 -8.64 51.95 60.67
C ILE A 238 -8.40 52.85 61.87
N THR A 239 -7.77 54.00 61.63
CA THR A 239 -7.53 55.04 62.64
C THR A 239 -8.18 56.33 62.15
N PRO A 240 -9.40 56.68 62.60
CA PRO A 240 -10.02 57.96 62.25
C PRO A 240 -9.14 59.13 62.71
N HIS A 241 -9.10 60.17 61.88
CA HIS A 241 -8.41 61.41 62.17
C HIS A 241 -9.40 62.56 62.04
N ALA A 242 -9.29 63.55 62.91
CA ALA A 242 -10.12 64.74 62.90
C ALA A 242 -9.35 65.97 63.34
N ILE A 243 -9.85 67.13 62.93
CA ILE A 243 -9.32 68.44 63.31
C ILE A 243 -10.41 69.23 64.03
N ASP A 244 -10.06 69.84 65.15
CA ASP A 244 -10.91 70.81 65.83
C ASP A 244 -10.52 72.24 65.43
N PRO A 245 -11.43 73.05 64.86
CA PRO A 245 -11.11 74.42 64.46
C PRO A 245 -10.74 75.35 65.63
N ASP A 246 -11.22 75.06 66.84
CA ASP A 246 -10.94 75.83 68.06
C ASP A 246 -9.74 75.27 68.84
N GLY A 247 -9.21 74.11 68.43
CA GLY A 247 -8.07 73.43 69.05
C GLY A 247 -8.41 72.68 70.32
N ASP A 248 -9.69 72.35 70.54
CA ASP A 248 -10.15 71.61 71.70
C ASP A 248 -9.76 70.12 71.65
N ALA A 249 -9.75 69.46 72.82
CA ALA A 249 -9.32 68.07 72.93
C ALA A 249 -10.39 67.11 72.39
N LEU A 250 -9.99 66.23 71.48
CA LEU A 250 -10.90 65.33 70.78
C LEU A 250 -11.06 63.98 71.47
N THR A 251 -12.29 63.48 71.49
CA THR A 251 -12.66 62.13 71.94
C THR A 251 -13.24 61.35 70.78
N TYR A 252 -12.54 60.29 70.36
CA TYR A 252 -12.99 59.39 69.30
C TYR A 252 -13.80 58.23 69.85
N GLY A 253 -14.78 57.78 69.08
CA GLY A 253 -15.47 56.53 69.33
C GLY A 253 -15.96 55.87 68.05
N VAL A 254 -16.43 54.64 68.22
CA VAL A 254 -16.96 53.84 67.12
C VAL A 254 -18.20 53.10 67.60
N SER A 255 -19.15 52.92 66.70
CA SER A 255 -20.35 52.11 66.90
C SER A 255 -20.60 51.22 65.68
N ARG A 256 -21.56 50.30 65.79
CA ARG A 256 -21.82 49.26 64.77
C ARG A 256 -20.57 48.39 64.49
N ILE A 257 -19.81 48.08 65.54
CA ILE A 257 -18.59 47.26 65.44
C ILE A 257 -18.96 45.85 64.89
N PRO A 258 -18.36 45.41 63.76
CA PRO A 258 -18.63 44.09 63.19
C PRO A 258 -18.25 42.95 64.15
N PRO A 259 -18.89 41.78 64.06
CA PRO A 259 -18.50 40.62 64.86
C PRO A 259 -17.00 40.30 64.71
N GLY A 260 -16.30 40.17 65.84
CA GLY A 260 -14.87 39.89 65.87
C GLY A 260 -13.95 41.10 65.67
N ALA A 261 -14.47 42.29 65.36
CA ALA A 261 -13.68 43.51 65.33
C ALA A 261 -13.44 44.07 66.74
N THR A 262 -12.32 44.75 66.94
CA THR A 262 -11.93 45.34 68.23
C THR A 262 -11.57 46.81 68.08
N TRP A 263 -12.12 47.66 68.95
CA TRP A 263 -11.75 49.07 69.09
C TRP A 263 -10.79 49.28 70.26
N ASN A 264 -9.64 49.86 69.99
CA ASN A 264 -8.71 50.31 71.02
C ASN A 264 -8.90 51.80 71.26
N ALA A 265 -9.41 52.16 72.44
CA ALA A 265 -9.70 53.55 72.81
C ALA A 265 -8.45 54.39 73.09
N ASP A 266 -7.31 53.78 73.44
CA ASP A 266 -6.05 54.50 73.72
C ASP A 266 -5.33 54.89 72.42
N THR A 267 -5.42 54.04 71.40
CA THR A 267 -4.80 54.27 70.08
C THR A 267 -5.79 54.79 69.03
N HIS A 268 -7.08 54.88 69.38
CA HIS A 268 -8.18 55.22 68.50
C HIS A 268 -8.21 54.37 67.22
N THR A 269 -7.95 53.05 67.33
CA THR A 269 -7.86 52.16 66.17
C THR A 269 -8.89 51.04 66.21
N LEU A 270 -9.61 50.83 65.10
CA LEU A 270 -10.40 49.63 64.85
C LEU A 270 -9.54 48.60 64.12
N THR A 271 -9.52 47.36 64.59
CA THR A 271 -8.86 46.23 63.91
C THR A 271 -9.85 45.11 63.67
N TRP A 272 -9.84 44.52 62.47
CA TRP A 272 -10.74 43.43 62.10
C TRP A 272 -10.11 42.48 61.08
N THR A 273 -10.36 41.18 61.25
CA THR A 273 -9.96 40.10 60.33
C THR A 273 -11.21 39.30 59.95
N PRO A 274 -11.91 39.63 58.85
CA PRO A 274 -13.12 38.92 58.45
C PRO A 274 -12.84 37.47 58.05
N SER A 275 -13.72 36.54 58.45
CA SER A 275 -13.72 35.14 57.98
C SER A 275 -14.36 35.01 56.60
N SER A 276 -14.10 33.89 55.92
CA SER A 276 -14.63 33.61 54.57
C SER A 276 -16.15 33.51 54.49
N GLU A 277 -16.85 33.30 55.60
CA GLU A 277 -18.32 33.29 55.63
C GLU A 277 -18.96 34.67 55.38
N TRP A 278 -18.16 35.75 55.44
CA TRP A 278 -18.60 37.12 55.18
C TRP A 278 -18.34 37.58 53.75
N ILE A 279 -17.75 36.75 52.88
CA ILE A 279 -17.49 37.09 51.48
C ILE A 279 -18.79 37.54 50.79
N GLY A 280 -18.72 38.68 50.08
CA GLY A 280 -19.83 39.29 49.38
C GLY A 280 -20.78 40.12 50.27
N THR A 281 -20.45 40.29 51.56
CA THR A 281 -21.21 41.14 52.48
C THR A 281 -20.53 42.49 52.71
N GLY A 282 -21.33 43.51 53.02
CA GLY A 282 -20.87 44.85 53.42
C GLY A 282 -21.25 45.14 54.86
N HIS A 283 -20.29 45.59 55.67
CA HIS A 283 -20.48 45.90 57.09
C HIS A 283 -20.36 47.40 57.35
N GLN A 284 -21.44 48.02 57.83
CA GLN A 284 -21.44 49.43 58.19
C GLN A 284 -20.82 49.67 59.58
N VAL A 285 -19.82 50.53 59.65
CA VAL A 285 -19.15 50.94 60.89
C VAL A 285 -19.22 52.46 60.99
N MET A 286 -19.69 52.98 62.12
CA MET A 286 -19.87 54.42 62.31
C MET A 286 -18.83 54.96 63.29
N PHE A 287 -17.90 55.75 62.78
CA PHE A 287 -16.91 56.49 63.57
C PHE A 287 -17.47 57.85 63.95
N TYR A 288 -17.10 58.33 65.13
CA TYR A 288 -17.47 59.67 65.57
C TYR A 288 -16.36 60.31 66.39
N VAL A 289 -16.34 61.64 66.41
CA VAL A 289 -15.42 62.45 67.22
C VAL A 289 -16.20 63.56 67.90
N SER A 290 -15.83 63.91 69.13
CA SER A 290 -16.41 65.04 69.87
C SER A 290 -15.35 65.84 70.62
N ASP A 291 -15.55 67.14 70.73
CA ASP A 291 -14.73 68.09 71.47
C ASP A 291 -15.15 68.26 72.95
N GLY A 292 -16.24 67.61 73.37
CA GLY A 292 -16.82 67.76 74.71
C GLY A 292 -17.47 69.13 74.98
N ARG A 293 -17.57 70.00 73.97
CA ARG A 293 -18.11 71.37 74.00
C ARG A 293 -19.26 71.59 73.02
N CYS A 294 -20.15 70.61 72.95
CA CYS A 294 -21.33 70.60 72.10
C CYS A 294 -21.06 70.38 70.59
N GLY A 295 -19.84 69.98 70.21
CA GLY A 295 -19.50 69.59 68.84
C GLY A 295 -19.26 68.09 68.70
N ARG A 296 -19.82 67.52 67.63
CA ARG A 296 -19.57 66.14 67.20
C ARG A 296 -19.62 66.08 65.68
N ASP A 297 -18.75 65.26 65.11
CA ASP A 297 -18.84 64.83 63.72
C ASP A 297 -18.78 63.30 63.65
N GLU A 298 -19.40 62.73 62.63
CA GLU A 298 -19.52 61.29 62.47
C GLU A 298 -19.59 60.87 61.00
N GLU A 299 -19.03 59.69 60.72
CA GLU A 299 -19.00 59.10 59.38
C GLU A 299 -19.31 57.61 59.48
N THR A 300 -20.21 57.13 58.62
CA THR A 300 -20.47 55.70 58.42
C THR A 300 -19.69 55.20 57.22
N VAL A 301 -18.89 54.16 57.43
CA VAL A 301 -18.05 53.49 56.44
C VAL A 301 -18.56 52.08 56.20
N THR A 302 -18.61 51.64 54.94
CA THR A 302 -18.88 50.25 54.59
C THR A 302 -17.58 49.49 54.33
N ILE A 303 -17.38 48.38 55.03
CA ILE A 303 -16.28 47.44 54.76
C ILE A 303 -16.83 46.26 53.96
N TYR A 304 -16.40 46.11 52.71
CA TYR A 304 -16.74 45.00 51.82
C TYR A 304 -15.74 43.87 51.97
N VAL A 305 -16.22 42.65 52.22
CA VAL A 305 -15.38 41.45 52.28
C VAL A 305 -15.38 40.77 50.92
N GLU A 306 -14.22 40.73 50.28
CA GLU A 306 -14.04 40.18 48.94
C GLU A 306 -13.39 38.79 48.99
N ASP A 307 -13.69 37.98 47.97
CA ASP A 307 -12.93 36.75 47.70
C ASP A 307 -11.72 37.10 46.84
N CYS A 308 -10.55 37.07 47.45
CA CYS A 308 -9.28 37.33 46.77
C CYS A 308 -8.47 36.04 46.55
N ALA A 309 -9.06 34.87 46.81
CA ALA A 309 -8.40 33.63 46.44
C ALA A 309 -8.30 33.55 44.90
N PRO A 310 -7.16 33.14 44.32
CA PRO A 310 -7.11 32.86 42.89
C PRO A 310 -8.12 31.75 42.58
N PRO A 311 -8.86 31.82 41.45
CA PRO A 311 -9.79 30.77 41.08
C PRO A 311 -9.04 29.43 41.03
N GLU A 312 -9.63 28.39 41.63
CA GLU A 312 -9.08 27.04 41.57
C GLU A 312 -8.90 26.62 40.10
N ASN A 313 -7.73 26.08 39.76
CA ASN A 313 -7.44 25.61 38.40
C ASN A 313 -8.16 24.28 38.14
N ASN A 314 -9.13 24.30 37.24
CA ASN A 314 -9.83 23.15 36.74
C ASN A 314 -9.03 22.49 35.62
N CYS A 315 -8.66 21.22 35.81
CA CYS A 315 -7.95 20.46 34.81
C CYS A 315 -8.70 20.38 33.47
N PRO A 316 -7.97 20.30 32.34
CA PRO A 316 -8.59 20.11 31.03
C PRO A 316 -9.34 18.77 30.93
N VAL A 317 -10.34 18.72 30.06
CA VAL A 317 -11.18 17.55 29.79
C VAL A 317 -11.00 17.11 28.35
N ILE A 318 -10.50 15.90 28.12
CA ILE A 318 -10.43 15.27 26.79
C ILE A 318 -11.82 14.71 26.44
N TYR A 319 -12.36 15.07 25.28
CA TYR A 319 -13.62 14.49 24.78
C TYR A 319 -13.46 12.97 24.54
N PRO A 320 -14.54 12.18 24.66
CA PRO A 320 -14.47 10.74 24.43
C PRO A 320 -13.85 10.38 23.08
N ILE A 321 -12.82 9.53 23.13
CA ILE A 321 -12.22 8.89 21.95
C ILE A 321 -12.50 7.40 22.07
N ASP A 322 -13.28 6.88 21.12
CA ASP A 322 -13.59 5.46 21.04
C ASP A 322 -12.38 4.64 20.57
N ASP A 323 -12.33 3.40 21.02
CA ASP A 323 -11.40 2.40 20.50
C ASP A 323 -11.54 2.28 18.97
N LYS A 324 -10.40 2.09 18.31
CA LYS A 324 -10.33 1.96 16.84
C LYS A 324 -10.05 0.54 16.45
N SER A 325 -10.67 0.12 15.35
CA SER A 325 -10.29 -1.08 14.62
C SER A 325 -9.94 -0.68 13.21
N VAL A 326 -8.74 -1.03 12.76
CA VAL A 326 -8.22 -0.66 11.44
C VAL A 326 -7.57 -1.87 10.80
N CYS A 327 -7.49 -1.84 9.48
CA CYS A 327 -6.83 -2.85 8.67
C CYS A 327 -5.39 -2.43 8.39
N GLU A 328 -4.46 -3.38 8.31
CA GLU A 328 -3.13 -3.10 7.76
C GLU A 328 -3.23 -2.43 6.37
N GLY A 329 -2.25 -1.58 6.05
CA GLY A 329 -2.21 -0.77 4.83
C GLY A 329 -3.20 0.39 4.77
N THR A 330 -4.17 0.48 5.71
CA THR A 330 -5.19 1.54 5.69
C THR A 330 -4.74 2.75 6.51
N PRO A 331 -4.54 3.94 5.90
CA PRO A 331 -4.22 5.15 6.65
C PRO A 331 -5.44 5.56 7.48
N PHE A 332 -5.20 5.94 8.72
CA PHE A 332 -6.23 6.55 9.55
C PHE A 332 -5.65 7.65 10.46
N SER A 333 -6.56 8.47 10.98
CA SER A 333 -6.21 9.54 11.90
C SER A 333 -7.19 9.62 13.08
N ILE A 334 -6.70 10.17 14.18
CA ILE A 334 -7.49 10.52 15.36
C ILE A 334 -7.16 11.97 15.70
N THR A 335 -8.17 12.83 15.72
CA THR A 335 -8.02 14.19 16.24
C THR A 335 -8.40 14.21 17.71
N VAL A 336 -7.50 14.68 18.57
CA VAL A 336 -7.73 14.85 20.00
C VAL A 336 -8.37 16.21 20.21
N ILE A 337 -9.55 16.23 20.82
CA ILE A 337 -10.26 17.46 21.18
C ILE A 337 -10.36 17.48 22.70
N ALA A 338 -9.96 18.60 23.30
CA ALA A 338 -10.12 18.86 24.72
C ALA A 338 -10.61 20.29 24.94
N MET A 339 -11.16 20.55 26.11
CA MET A 339 -11.48 21.89 26.58
C MET A 339 -10.95 22.10 27.99
N ASP A 340 -10.64 23.34 28.30
CA ASP A 340 -10.27 23.79 29.63
C ASP A 340 -11.44 24.59 30.22
N PRO A 341 -12.01 24.22 31.38
CA PRO A 341 -13.11 24.96 31.99
C PRO A 341 -12.77 26.41 32.33
N ASP A 342 -11.49 26.72 32.60
CA ASP A 342 -11.01 28.07 32.90
C ASP A 342 -10.60 28.84 31.63
N GLY A 343 -10.65 28.19 30.47
CA GLY A 343 -10.24 28.74 29.19
C GLY A 343 -8.72 28.83 29.01
N ASP A 344 -7.95 28.13 29.84
CA ASP A 344 -6.50 28.17 29.77
C ASP A 344 -5.94 27.53 28.48
N PRO A 345 -4.83 28.04 27.91
CA PRO A 345 -4.20 27.46 26.73
C PRO A 345 -3.72 26.02 26.94
N LEU A 346 -4.03 25.15 25.97
CA LEU A 346 -3.75 23.72 26.06
C LEU A 346 -2.57 23.27 25.20
N THR A 347 -1.77 22.35 25.74
CA THR A 347 -0.65 21.69 25.06
C THR A 347 -0.94 20.19 24.92
N TYR A 348 -0.71 19.63 23.73
CA TYR A 348 -1.05 18.25 23.37
C TYR A 348 0.19 17.43 23.04
N TRP A 349 0.23 16.18 23.47
CA TRP A 349 1.21 15.19 22.98
C TRP A 349 0.66 13.78 23.09
N ALA A 350 1.39 12.81 22.52
CA ALA A 350 1.03 11.40 22.58
C ALA A 350 2.25 10.56 22.98
N GLU A 351 1.98 9.48 23.69
CA GLU A 351 2.97 8.48 24.13
C GLU A 351 2.57 7.08 23.62
N ASN A 352 3.54 6.16 23.61
CA ASN A 352 3.39 4.80 23.12
C ASN A 352 2.94 4.73 21.65
N LEU A 353 3.51 5.61 20.81
CA LEU A 353 3.25 5.59 19.38
C LEU A 353 3.80 4.30 18.75
N PRO A 354 2.98 3.54 18.00
CA PRO A 354 3.45 2.41 17.22
C PRO A 354 4.52 2.83 16.20
N SER A 355 5.35 1.88 15.76
CA SER A 355 6.30 2.16 14.67
C SER A 355 5.57 2.66 13.42
N GLY A 356 6.05 3.77 12.85
CA GLY A 356 5.44 4.45 11.70
C GLY A 356 4.26 5.37 12.03
N ALA A 357 3.78 5.41 13.28
CA ALA A 357 2.77 6.36 13.72
C ALA A 357 3.40 7.71 14.09
N SER A 358 2.63 8.78 13.95
CA SER A 358 3.04 10.13 14.35
C SER A 358 1.90 10.89 14.99
N PHE A 359 2.23 11.86 15.85
CA PHE A 359 1.28 12.81 16.42
C PHE A 359 1.78 14.22 16.14
N ASN A 360 0.90 15.07 15.62
CA ASN A 360 1.20 16.47 15.36
C ASN A 360 0.55 17.37 16.44
N PRO A 361 1.35 17.96 17.34
CA PRO A 361 0.85 18.82 18.42
C PRO A 361 0.17 20.12 17.99
N SER A 362 0.38 20.62 16.76
CA SER A 362 -0.27 21.86 16.31
C SER A 362 -1.63 21.63 15.66
N THR A 363 -1.85 20.43 15.13
CA THR A 363 -3.14 20.02 14.54
C THR A 363 -3.90 19.04 15.43
N HIS A 364 -3.33 18.69 16.59
CA HIS A 364 -3.83 17.72 17.56
C HIS A 364 -4.19 16.36 16.95
N THR A 365 -3.49 15.98 15.86
CA THR A 365 -3.86 14.84 15.04
C THR A 365 -2.81 13.75 15.11
N PHE A 366 -3.24 12.56 15.51
CA PHE A 366 -2.53 11.31 15.34
C PHE A 366 -2.76 10.79 13.94
N THR A 367 -1.71 10.31 13.27
CA THR A 367 -1.79 9.65 11.96
C THR A 367 -0.97 8.38 11.96
N TRP A 368 -1.52 7.32 11.38
CA TRP A 368 -0.82 6.05 11.23
C TRP A 368 -1.37 5.24 10.06
N THR A 369 -0.46 4.59 9.33
CA THR A 369 -0.76 3.57 8.33
C THR A 369 -0.03 2.30 8.78
N PRO A 370 -0.69 1.37 9.49
CA PRO A 370 -0.06 0.13 9.93
C PRO A 370 0.48 -0.64 8.70
N GLN A 371 1.72 -1.10 8.76
CA GLN A 371 2.37 -1.92 7.75
C GLN A 371 2.11 -3.42 8.01
N ASP A 372 2.43 -4.25 7.02
CA ASP A 372 2.38 -5.71 7.13
C ASP A 372 3.17 -6.23 8.34
N GLY A 373 2.57 -7.13 9.13
CA GLY A 373 3.13 -7.65 10.37
C GLY A 373 2.99 -6.73 11.59
N GLN A 374 2.09 -5.75 11.51
CA GLN A 374 1.67 -4.91 12.65
C GLN A 374 0.25 -5.27 13.12
N ASP A 375 -0.20 -6.49 12.85
CA ASP A 375 -1.44 -7.03 13.37
C ASP A 375 -1.37 -7.19 14.90
N GLY A 376 -2.46 -6.85 15.57
CA GLY A 376 -2.53 -6.91 17.03
C GLY A 376 -3.13 -5.68 17.69
N VAL A 377 -2.88 -5.54 18.98
CA VAL A 377 -3.49 -4.51 19.82
C VAL A 377 -2.44 -3.52 20.29
N TYR A 378 -2.69 -2.25 20.02
CA TYR A 378 -1.84 -1.13 20.40
C TYR A 378 -2.60 -0.20 21.36
N TYR A 379 -1.88 0.39 22.31
CA TYR A 379 -2.43 1.32 23.27
C TYR A 379 -1.70 2.66 23.14
N VAL A 380 -2.36 3.63 22.51
CA VAL A 380 -1.81 4.99 22.36
C VAL A 380 -2.38 5.86 23.48
N THR A 381 -1.54 6.59 24.17
CA THR A 381 -1.97 7.49 25.27
C THR A 381 -1.82 8.93 24.83
N PHE A 382 -2.96 9.62 24.69
CA PHE A 382 -3.02 11.04 24.40
C PHE A 382 -3.02 11.83 25.70
N LYS A 383 -2.22 12.89 25.77
CA LYS A 383 -2.11 13.75 26.94
C LYS A 383 -2.37 15.20 26.58
N VAL A 384 -3.07 15.89 27.47
CA VAL A 384 -3.40 17.31 27.35
C VAL A 384 -3.06 17.98 28.68
N LYS A 385 -2.36 19.10 28.60
CA LYS A 385 -1.90 19.86 29.76
C LYS A 385 -2.26 21.33 29.61
N ASP A 386 -2.75 21.93 30.69
CA ASP A 386 -2.91 23.38 30.81
C ASP A 386 -1.59 24.08 31.17
N ASN A 387 -1.56 25.40 31.08
CA ASN A 387 -0.39 26.20 31.46
C ASN A 387 -0.21 26.34 33.00
N ARG A 388 -1.12 25.79 33.82
CA ARG A 388 -1.13 25.84 35.29
C ARG A 388 -0.84 24.49 35.95
N CYS A 389 -0.29 23.57 35.16
CA CYS A 389 0.29 22.29 35.55
C CYS A 389 -0.69 21.13 35.81
N CYS A 390 -1.98 21.21 35.45
CA CYS A 390 -2.80 20.00 35.41
C CYS A 390 -2.67 19.27 34.06
N THR A 391 -2.45 17.95 34.13
CA THR A 391 -2.34 17.06 32.96
C THR A 391 -3.38 15.97 33.05
N VAL A 392 -4.12 15.76 31.96
CA VAL A 392 -5.02 14.63 31.80
C VAL A 392 -4.56 13.72 30.67
N GLU A 393 -4.90 12.44 30.76
CA GLU A 393 -4.52 11.45 29.76
C GLU A 393 -5.68 10.55 29.38
N LYS A 394 -5.68 10.08 28.13
CA LYS A 394 -6.63 9.11 27.60
C LYS A 394 -5.89 8.07 26.77
N THR A 395 -5.94 6.83 27.23
CA THR A 395 -5.48 5.68 26.45
C THR A 395 -6.59 5.20 25.52
N VAL A 396 -6.26 5.02 24.24
CA VAL A 396 -7.13 4.49 23.19
C VAL A 396 -6.57 3.16 22.72
N LYS A 397 -7.42 2.13 22.71
CA LYS A 397 -7.05 0.83 22.15
C LYS A 397 -7.27 0.86 20.64
N ILE A 398 -6.22 0.51 19.90
CA ILE A 398 -6.23 0.41 18.45
C ILE A 398 -5.98 -1.05 18.11
N THR A 399 -6.99 -1.73 17.59
CA THR A 399 -6.88 -3.11 17.10
C THR A 399 -6.57 -3.07 15.61
N VAL A 400 -5.33 -3.35 15.25
CA VAL A 400 -4.96 -3.61 13.86
C VAL A 400 -5.31 -5.05 13.56
N ARG A 401 -6.12 -5.24 12.53
CA ARG A 401 -6.46 -6.57 12.03
C ARG A 401 -5.82 -6.75 10.68
N ASP A 402 -5.38 -7.96 10.42
CA ASP A 402 -5.28 -8.41 9.04
C ASP A 402 -6.71 -8.51 8.48
N CYS A 403 -7.07 -7.56 7.62
CA CYS A 403 -8.36 -7.53 6.96
C CYS A 403 -8.28 -8.02 5.52
N ILE A 404 -7.14 -8.57 5.09
CA ILE A 404 -7.06 -9.27 3.82
C ILE A 404 -7.65 -10.66 4.08
N THR A 405 -8.98 -10.70 4.08
CA THR A 405 -9.72 -11.96 4.06
C THR A 405 -9.47 -12.58 2.68
N GLU A 406 -8.58 -13.57 2.64
CA GLU A 406 -7.99 -14.26 1.48
C GLU A 406 -6.93 -13.46 0.70
N ASN A 407 -5.66 -13.82 0.90
CA ASN A 407 -4.55 -13.49 0.01
C ASN A 407 -4.89 -13.96 -1.42
N LYS A 408 -4.98 -13.02 -2.37
CA LYS A 408 -5.20 -13.33 -3.77
C LYS A 408 -3.86 -13.60 -4.41
N CYS A 409 -3.69 -14.84 -4.87
CA CYS A 409 -2.49 -15.26 -5.56
C CYS A 409 -2.11 -14.31 -6.71
N PRO A 410 -0.80 -14.11 -6.97
CA PRO A 410 -0.33 -13.34 -8.09
C PRO A 410 -0.85 -13.87 -9.43
N VAL A 411 -0.98 -12.98 -10.40
CA VAL A 411 -1.41 -13.32 -11.76
C VAL A 411 -0.24 -13.10 -12.72
N ILE A 412 0.22 -14.17 -13.36
CA ILE A 412 1.24 -14.11 -14.42
C ILE A 412 0.57 -13.58 -15.70
N SER A 413 1.17 -12.56 -16.31
CA SER A 413 0.79 -12.13 -17.66
C SER A 413 1.17 -13.25 -18.64
N PRO A 414 0.26 -13.68 -19.54
CA PRO A 414 0.52 -14.81 -20.42
C PRO A 414 1.86 -14.68 -21.13
N ILE A 415 2.78 -15.60 -20.84
CA ILE A 415 4.10 -15.61 -21.46
C ILE A 415 3.95 -16.14 -22.89
N GLY A 416 3.19 -17.22 -23.04
CA GLY A 416 2.92 -17.88 -24.32
C GLY A 416 4.13 -18.63 -24.91
N ASN A 417 3.84 -19.62 -25.75
CA ASN A 417 4.86 -20.44 -26.41
C ASN A 417 5.84 -19.59 -27.23
N LYS A 418 7.07 -20.10 -27.33
CA LYS A 418 8.16 -19.46 -28.08
C LYS A 418 8.72 -20.42 -29.12
N ARG A 419 9.32 -19.85 -30.15
CA ARG A 419 10.05 -20.57 -31.18
C ARG A 419 11.35 -19.82 -31.46
N VAL A 420 12.45 -20.53 -31.59
CA VAL A 420 13.77 -19.95 -31.85
C VAL A 420 14.59 -20.95 -32.68
N CYS A 421 15.49 -20.45 -33.51
CA CYS A 421 16.45 -21.27 -34.22
C CYS A 421 17.66 -21.60 -33.33
N GLU A 422 18.31 -22.73 -33.54
CA GLU A 422 19.67 -22.95 -33.02
C GLU A 422 20.61 -21.80 -33.42
N GLY A 423 21.57 -21.46 -32.54
CA GLY A 423 22.47 -20.31 -32.70
C GLY A 423 21.84 -18.93 -32.48
N SER A 424 20.51 -18.82 -32.38
CA SER A 424 19.81 -17.55 -32.16
C SER A 424 19.43 -17.34 -30.70
N THR A 425 19.59 -16.12 -30.19
CA THR A 425 19.26 -15.79 -28.79
C THR A 425 17.77 -15.51 -28.61
N LEU A 426 17.10 -16.32 -27.79
CA LEU A 426 15.77 -16.05 -27.25
C LEU A 426 15.88 -15.27 -25.93
N SER A 427 15.26 -14.10 -25.87
CA SER A 427 15.22 -13.26 -24.66
C SER A 427 13.85 -12.61 -24.47
N PHE A 428 13.29 -12.71 -23.27
CA PHE A 428 12.05 -12.04 -22.89
C PHE A 428 11.93 -11.86 -21.37
N THR A 429 11.09 -10.92 -20.94
CA THR A 429 10.79 -10.68 -19.52
C THR A 429 9.46 -11.32 -19.12
N VAL A 430 9.43 -11.90 -17.92
CA VAL A 430 8.21 -12.40 -17.30
C VAL A 430 7.61 -11.30 -16.43
N HIS A 431 6.30 -11.09 -16.58
CA HIS A 431 5.58 -10.07 -15.83
C HIS A 431 4.43 -10.69 -15.06
N ALA A 432 4.26 -10.33 -13.80
CA ALA A 432 3.12 -10.67 -12.99
C ALA A 432 2.66 -9.46 -12.16
N THR A 433 1.40 -9.49 -11.75
CA THR A 433 0.79 -8.50 -10.86
C THR A 433 0.14 -9.20 -9.70
N ASP A 434 0.23 -8.61 -8.51
CA ASP A 434 -0.48 -9.07 -7.34
C ASP A 434 -1.72 -8.21 -7.09
N PRO A 435 -2.94 -8.79 -7.01
CA PRO A 435 -4.15 -8.02 -6.74
C PRO A 435 -4.17 -7.28 -5.40
N ASP A 436 -3.41 -7.75 -4.42
CA ASP A 436 -3.29 -7.14 -3.09
C ASP A 436 -2.08 -6.18 -3.00
N GLY A 437 -1.26 -6.14 -4.07
CA GLY A 437 -0.09 -5.26 -4.18
C GLY A 437 1.16 -5.83 -3.50
N ASP A 438 1.14 -7.12 -3.16
CA ASP A 438 2.22 -7.80 -2.46
C ASP A 438 3.50 -7.91 -3.32
N ALA A 439 4.65 -7.96 -2.63
CA ALA A 439 5.95 -8.09 -3.29
C ALA A 439 6.12 -9.48 -3.91
N LEU A 440 6.60 -9.53 -5.16
CA LEU A 440 6.67 -10.75 -5.96
C LEU A 440 8.10 -11.28 -6.10
N ILE A 441 8.23 -12.60 -5.99
CA ILE A 441 9.48 -13.35 -6.17
C ILE A 441 9.32 -14.27 -7.37
N TYR A 442 10.27 -14.18 -8.32
CA TYR A 442 10.25 -14.91 -9.58
C TYR A 442 11.34 -15.99 -9.61
N TRP A 443 11.04 -17.14 -10.20
CA TRP A 443 12.06 -18.13 -10.59
C TRP A 443 11.58 -18.99 -11.76
N ALA A 444 12.49 -19.77 -12.33
CA ALA A 444 12.20 -20.71 -13.40
C ALA A 444 12.71 -22.11 -13.03
N GLU A 445 12.00 -23.13 -13.49
CA GLU A 445 12.35 -24.55 -13.37
C GLU A 445 12.40 -25.19 -14.76
N ASN A 446 13.12 -26.31 -14.87
CA ASN A 446 13.34 -27.04 -16.11
C ASN A 446 13.99 -26.18 -17.21
N LEU A 447 14.98 -25.36 -16.81
CA LEU A 447 15.78 -24.59 -17.76
C LEU A 447 16.61 -25.57 -18.63
N PRO A 448 16.56 -25.45 -19.98
CA PRO A 448 17.43 -26.18 -20.88
C PRO A 448 18.91 -25.90 -20.60
N ASN A 449 19.80 -26.78 -21.05
CA ASN A 449 21.24 -26.52 -20.94
C ASN A 449 21.60 -25.22 -21.70
N GLY A 450 22.38 -24.35 -21.06
CA GLY A 450 22.71 -23.01 -21.57
C GLY A 450 21.64 -21.93 -21.34
N ALA A 451 20.42 -22.28 -20.90
CA ALA A 451 19.39 -21.30 -20.58
C ALA A 451 19.56 -20.72 -19.17
N SER A 452 19.18 -19.46 -18.98
CA SER A 452 19.22 -18.78 -17.69
C SER A 452 17.99 -17.90 -17.46
N PHE A 453 17.63 -17.73 -16.18
CA PHE A 453 16.60 -16.78 -15.75
C PHE A 453 17.15 -15.91 -14.63
N ASN A 454 17.08 -14.60 -14.77
CA ASN A 454 17.50 -13.64 -13.75
C ASN A 454 16.30 -13.18 -12.92
N PRO A 455 16.18 -13.56 -11.63
CA PRO A 455 15.07 -13.19 -10.76
C PRO A 455 14.96 -11.70 -10.44
N SER A 456 16.01 -10.90 -10.63
CA SER A 456 15.97 -9.46 -10.32
C SER A 456 15.53 -8.60 -11.52
N THR A 457 15.83 -9.04 -12.73
CA THR A 457 15.39 -8.38 -13.98
C THR A 457 14.20 -9.08 -14.63
N HIS A 458 13.77 -10.22 -14.06
CA HIS A 458 12.72 -11.12 -14.55
C HIS A 458 12.96 -11.60 -15.99
N THR A 459 14.22 -11.65 -16.43
CA THR A 459 14.58 -11.93 -17.83
C THR A 459 15.00 -13.38 -17.99
N PHE A 460 14.37 -14.07 -18.95
CA PHE A 460 14.84 -15.35 -19.47
C PHE A 460 15.74 -15.09 -20.68
N THR A 461 16.87 -15.80 -20.75
CA THR A 461 17.82 -15.73 -21.88
C THR A 461 18.36 -17.11 -22.21
N TRP A 462 18.35 -17.47 -23.49
CA TRP A 462 18.91 -18.73 -23.98
C TRP A 462 19.33 -18.61 -25.45
N THR A 463 20.50 -19.13 -25.79
CA THR A 463 20.98 -19.31 -27.16
C THR A 463 21.25 -20.80 -27.34
N PRO A 464 20.32 -21.57 -27.95
CA PRO A 464 20.52 -23.00 -28.15
C PRO A 464 21.75 -23.27 -29.03
N GLU A 465 22.59 -24.21 -28.63
CA GLU A 465 23.73 -24.73 -29.39
C GLU A 465 23.28 -25.81 -30.38
N ASP A 466 24.18 -26.22 -31.27
CA ASP A 466 23.98 -27.31 -32.25
C ASP A 466 23.57 -28.62 -31.55
N GLY A 467 22.52 -29.27 -32.04
CA GLY A 467 21.94 -30.50 -31.46
C GLY A 467 21.02 -30.28 -30.27
N GLN A 468 20.56 -29.04 -30.05
CA GLN A 468 19.49 -28.67 -29.12
C GLN A 468 18.16 -28.39 -29.83
N ASP A 469 17.96 -28.86 -31.06
CA ASP A 469 16.69 -28.83 -31.77
C ASP A 469 15.66 -29.73 -31.06
N GLY A 470 14.40 -29.29 -31.07
CA GLY A 470 13.30 -30.00 -30.43
C GLY A 470 12.44 -29.14 -29.50
N VAL A 471 11.74 -29.80 -28.58
CA VAL A 471 10.65 -29.19 -27.80
C VAL A 471 10.98 -29.18 -26.31
N TYR A 472 11.09 -27.97 -25.74
CA TYR A 472 11.44 -27.74 -24.35
C TYR A 472 10.25 -27.18 -23.56
N HIS A 473 10.12 -27.60 -22.31
CA HIS A 473 9.05 -27.15 -21.42
C HIS A 473 9.66 -26.43 -20.22
N VAL A 474 9.57 -25.10 -20.22
CA VAL A 474 10.10 -24.26 -19.13
C VAL A 474 8.95 -23.79 -18.27
N THR A 475 9.08 -23.97 -16.94
CA THR A 475 8.06 -23.54 -16.00
C THR A 475 8.52 -22.30 -15.25
N PHE A 476 7.82 -21.18 -15.48
CA PHE A 476 8.04 -19.95 -14.74
C PHE A 476 7.09 -19.90 -13.56
N LYS A 477 7.62 -19.51 -12.40
CA LYS A 477 6.87 -19.43 -11.15
C LYS A 477 7.00 -18.05 -10.53
N VAL A 478 5.89 -17.61 -9.95
CA VAL A 478 5.82 -16.35 -9.21
C VAL A 478 5.13 -16.63 -7.88
N LYS A 479 5.72 -16.13 -6.80
CA LYS A 479 5.20 -16.27 -5.45
C LYS A 479 5.12 -14.89 -4.78
N ASP A 480 4.05 -14.68 -4.02
CA ASP A 480 3.91 -13.56 -3.09
C ASP A 480 4.64 -13.85 -1.75
N ASN A 481 4.82 -12.82 -0.94
CA ASN A 481 5.36 -12.95 0.42
C ASN A 481 4.45 -13.74 1.39
N ARG A 482 3.21 -14.04 1.00
CA ARG A 482 2.16 -14.68 1.81
C ARG A 482 1.81 -16.12 1.37
N CYS A 483 2.71 -16.74 0.62
CA CYS A 483 2.77 -18.16 0.28
C CYS A 483 1.79 -18.68 -0.78
N CYS A 484 1.15 -17.84 -1.59
CA CYS A 484 0.58 -18.34 -2.84
C CYS A 484 1.61 -18.36 -3.97
N THR A 485 1.68 -19.48 -4.70
CA THR A 485 2.57 -19.67 -5.86
C THR A 485 1.73 -19.98 -7.08
N VAL A 486 1.93 -19.22 -8.15
CA VAL A 486 1.40 -19.51 -9.48
C VAL A 486 2.52 -19.90 -10.42
N SER A 487 2.17 -20.67 -11.44
CA SER A 487 3.12 -21.14 -12.44
C SER A 487 2.51 -21.15 -13.83
N GLU A 488 3.31 -20.79 -14.83
CA GLU A 488 2.99 -20.99 -16.23
C GLU A 488 4.10 -21.83 -16.86
N THR A 489 3.75 -22.97 -17.45
CA THR A 489 4.66 -23.76 -18.27
C THR A 489 4.46 -23.39 -19.72
N ILE A 490 5.52 -22.92 -20.38
CA ILE A 490 5.51 -22.65 -21.82
C ILE A 490 6.27 -23.73 -22.58
N THR A 491 5.88 -23.91 -23.83
CA THR A 491 6.65 -24.69 -24.79
C THR A 491 7.57 -23.76 -25.58
N ILE A 492 8.86 -24.09 -25.62
CA ILE A 492 9.86 -23.47 -26.50
C ILE A 492 10.22 -24.51 -27.56
N ILE A 493 9.91 -24.22 -28.82
CA ILE A 493 10.33 -25.03 -29.96
C ILE A 493 11.66 -24.47 -30.46
N VAL A 494 12.71 -25.27 -30.40
CA VAL A 494 13.97 -24.98 -31.07
C VAL A 494 13.95 -25.69 -32.40
N ASP A 495 14.16 -24.93 -33.47
CA ASP A 495 14.29 -25.50 -34.80
C ASP A 495 15.75 -25.57 -35.19
N ASP A 496 16.10 -26.68 -35.84
CA ASP A 496 17.28 -26.78 -36.67
C ASP A 496 17.08 -25.83 -37.86
N CYS A 497 17.63 -24.63 -37.73
CA CYS A 497 17.69 -23.66 -38.81
C CYS A 497 19.11 -23.66 -39.32
N ILE A 498 19.39 -24.59 -40.23
CA ILE A 498 20.64 -24.57 -40.99
C ILE A 498 20.74 -23.20 -41.68
N VAL A 499 21.82 -22.47 -41.43
CA VAL A 499 22.14 -21.25 -42.18
C VAL A 499 22.54 -21.72 -43.58
N ASN A 500 21.85 -21.24 -44.62
CA ASN A 500 22.14 -21.60 -46.01
C ASN A 500 23.63 -21.32 -46.36
N ARG A 501 24.35 -22.34 -46.80
CA ARG A 501 25.78 -22.34 -47.16
C ARG A 501 25.89 -22.39 -48.69
N PRO A 502 26.84 -21.64 -49.28
CA PRO A 502 26.93 -21.51 -50.73
C PRO A 502 27.20 -22.86 -51.42
N PRO A 503 26.66 -23.07 -52.64
CA PRO A 503 26.99 -24.22 -53.45
C PRO A 503 28.45 -24.18 -53.91
N VAL A 504 29.02 -25.35 -54.22
CA VAL A 504 30.41 -25.51 -54.69
C VAL A 504 30.40 -26.18 -56.07
N LEU A 505 30.93 -25.49 -57.08
CA LEU A 505 31.09 -26.01 -58.43
C LEU A 505 32.29 -26.97 -58.50
N ASP A 506 32.13 -28.14 -59.13
CA ASP A 506 33.25 -29.06 -59.34
C ASP A 506 34.22 -28.45 -60.36
N PRO A 507 35.56 -28.59 -60.19
CA PRO A 507 36.53 -27.99 -61.09
C PRO A 507 36.35 -28.41 -62.55
N ILE A 508 36.42 -27.44 -63.46
CA ILE A 508 36.30 -27.65 -64.90
C ILE A 508 37.65 -27.33 -65.56
N CYS A 509 38.28 -28.34 -66.18
CA CYS A 509 39.56 -28.14 -66.88
C CYS A 509 39.40 -27.33 -68.17
N ASP A 510 40.49 -26.66 -68.58
CA ASP A 510 40.62 -26.06 -69.91
C ASP A 510 40.31 -27.09 -71.01
N GLN A 511 39.71 -26.63 -72.10
CA GLN A 511 39.28 -27.45 -73.23
C GLN A 511 40.02 -27.04 -74.51
N GLU A 512 40.09 -27.97 -75.45
CA GLU A 512 40.68 -27.75 -76.78
C GLU A 512 39.82 -28.47 -77.82
N VAL A 513 39.60 -27.84 -78.98
CA VAL A 513 38.77 -28.41 -80.06
C VAL A 513 39.20 -27.84 -81.42
N CYS A 514 39.16 -28.64 -82.47
CA CYS A 514 39.39 -28.15 -83.83
C CYS A 514 38.15 -27.44 -84.39
N GLU A 515 38.34 -26.48 -85.31
CA GLU A 515 37.23 -26.00 -86.14
C GLU A 515 36.54 -27.16 -86.87
N GLY A 516 35.21 -27.17 -86.84
CA GLY A 516 34.36 -28.22 -87.41
C GLY A 516 34.06 -29.39 -86.46
N GLU A 517 34.78 -29.54 -85.35
CA GLU A 517 34.58 -30.63 -84.38
C GLU A 517 33.66 -30.24 -83.21
N LEU A 518 32.93 -31.22 -82.68
CA LEU A 518 31.99 -30.99 -81.57
C LEU A 518 32.71 -31.07 -80.21
N LEU A 519 32.82 -29.94 -79.52
CA LEU A 519 33.16 -29.89 -78.10
C LEU A 519 31.90 -30.05 -77.25
N GLN A 520 31.87 -31.06 -76.39
CA GLN A 520 30.75 -31.30 -75.47
C GLN A 520 31.23 -31.84 -74.12
N PHE A 521 30.79 -31.19 -73.03
CA PHE A 521 31.02 -31.64 -71.65
C PHE A 521 29.90 -31.15 -70.73
N CYS A 522 29.77 -31.72 -69.54
CA CYS A 522 28.76 -31.31 -68.56
C CYS A 522 29.41 -30.91 -67.24
N VAL A 523 28.76 -30.00 -66.52
CA VAL A 523 29.23 -29.45 -65.23
C VAL A 523 28.40 -30.00 -64.07
N SER A 524 29.02 -30.13 -62.91
CA SER A 524 28.38 -30.57 -61.67
C SER A 524 28.77 -29.68 -60.50
N ALA A 525 27.96 -29.71 -59.46
CA ALA A 525 28.16 -28.96 -58.24
C ALA A 525 27.52 -29.71 -57.08
N THR A 526 27.96 -29.41 -55.87
CA THR A 526 27.35 -29.90 -54.63
C THR A 526 26.89 -28.74 -53.77
N ASP A 527 25.82 -28.97 -53.02
CA ASP A 527 25.32 -28.02 -52.04
C ASP A 527 25.39 -28.66 -50.65
N PRO A 528 26.07 -28.06 -49.68
CA PRO A 528 26.18 -28.63 -48.33
C PRO A 528 24.84 -28.83 -47.62
N ASP A 529 23.81 -28.05 -47.98
CA ASP A 529 22.48 -28.08 -47.38
C ASP A 529 21.47 -28.88 -48.23
N GLY A 530 21.89 -29.30 -49.42
CA GLY A 530 21.08 -30.08 -50.34
C GLY A 530 20.06 -29.24 -51.11
N ASP A 531 20.29 -27.92 -51.20
CA ASP A 531 19.40 -27.01 -51.89
C ASP A 531 19.34 -27.28 -53.41
N VAL A 532 18.25 -26.83 -54.02
CA VAL A 532 18.00 -27.05 -55.45
C VAL A 532 18.88 -26.12 -56.28
N LEU A 533 19.83 -26.70 -57.01
CA LEU A 533 20.80 -25.95 -57.79
C LEU A 533 20.30 -25.56 -59.20
N SER A 534 20.61 -24.33 -59.58
CA SER A 534 20.40 -23.76 -60.90
C SER A 534 21.75 -23.45 -61.57
N TYR A 535 21.89 -23.78 -62.85
CA TYR A 535 23.14 -23.64 -63.60
C TYR A 535 22.99 -22.62 -64.72
N THR A 536 24.04 -21.85 -64.98
CA THR A 536 24.10 -20.90 -66.09
C THR A 536 25.49 -20.90 -66.72
N ALA A 537 25.58 -20.46 -67.98
CA ALA A 537 26.84 -20.19 -68.65
C ALA A 537 26.75 -18.83 -69.34
N THR A 538 27.83 -18.05 -69.26
CA THR A 538 27.94 -16.73 -69.88
C THR A 538 29.19 -16.66 -70.75
N ASN A 539 29.25 -15.67 -71.64
CA ASN A 539 30.29 -15.53 -72.67
C ASN A 539 30.37 -16.73 -73.62
N LEU A 540 29.23 -17.35 -73.93
CA LEU A 540 29.15 -18.42 -74.93
C LEU A 540 29.61 -17.90 -76.31
N PRO A 541 30.57 -18.57 -76.97
CA PRO A 541 30.95 -18.27 -78.34
C PRO A 541 29.76 -18.38 -79.30
N SER A 542 29.86 -17.73 -80.47
CA SER A 542 28.85 -17.88 -81.52
C SER A 542 28.71 -19.35 -81.92
N GLY A 543 27.49 -19.87 -81.90
CA GLY A 543 27.20 -21.29 -82.16
C GLY A 543 27.27 -22.21 -80.92
N ALA A 544 27.82 -21.73 -79.80
CA ALA A 544 27.86 -22.50 -78.56
C ALA A 544 26.51 -22.46 -77.82
N THR A 545 26.17 -23.55 -77.15
CA THR A 545 24.96 -23.68 -76.35
C THR A 545 25.28 -24.30 -74.99
N PHE A 546 24.51 -23.90 -73.97
CA PHE A 546 24.53 -24.54 -72.66
C PHE A 546 23.10 -24.85 -72.24
N ASN A 547 22.82 -26.11 -71.92
CA ASN A 547 21.52 -26.52 -71.43
C ASN A 547 21.57 -26.61 -69.89
N PRO A 548 20.88 -25.72 -69.16
CA PRO A 548 20.95 -25.68 -67.69
C PRO A 548 20.25 -26.86 -67.02
N VAL A 549 19.40 -27.61 -67.73
CA VAL A 549 18.70 -28.80 -67.20
C VAL A 549 19.59 -30.03 -67.30
N THR A 550 20.21 -30.26 -68.45
CA THR A 550 21.16 -31.38 -68.63
C THR A 550 22.56 -31.04 -68.14
N ARG A 551 22.81 -29.75 -67.86
CA ARG A 551 24.10 -29.18 -67.39
C ARG A 551 25.23 -29.32 -68.39
N CYS A 552 24.91 -29.46 -69.68
CA CYS A 552 25.91 -29.73 -70.71
C CYS A 552 26.12 -28.53 -71.62
N PHE A 553 27.39 -28.21 -71.84
CA PHE A 553 27.89 -27.30 -72.86
C PHE A 553 28.10 -28.06 -74.17
N SER A 554 27.78 -27.44 -75.29
CA SER A 554 27.97 -27.99 -76.62
C SER A 554 28.31 -26.88 -77.61
N TRP A 555 29.37 -27.08 -78.39
CA TRP A 555 29.80 -26.14 -79.41
C TRP A 555 30.55 -26.85 -80.54
N THR A 556 30.23 -26.50 -81.78
CA THR A 556 31.01 -26.86 -82.96
C THR A 556 31.51 -25.56 -83.59
N PRO A 557 32.78 -25.17 -83.38
CA PRO A 557 33.31 -23.93 -83.96
C PRO A 557 33.29 -24.02 -85.49
N GLU A 558 32.80 -22.97 -86.16
CA GLU A 558 32.84 -22.81 -87.61
C GLU A 558 34.20 -22.27 -88.07
N ASP A 559 34.47 -22.37 -89.38
CA ASP A 559 35.66 -21.82 -90.04
C ASP A 559 35.87 -20.32 -89.71
N GLY A 560 37.05 -19.97 -89.20
CA GLY A 560 37.41 -18.62 -88.73
C GLY A 560 37.04 -18.30 -87.28
N GLN A 561 36.75 -19.33 -86.47
CA GLN A 561 36.59 -19.26 -85.02
C GLN A 561 37.85 -19.76 -84.27
N ASP A 562 38.99 -19.92 -84.92
CA ASP A 562 40.28 -20.22 -84.31
C ASP A 562 40.70 -19.17 -83.26
N GLY A 563 41.27 -19.64 -82.14
CA GLY A 563 41.72 -18.80 -81.03
C GLY A 563 41.20 -19.22 -79.66
N VAL A 564 41.43 -18.35 -78.67
CA VAL A 564 41.11 -18.63 -77.26
C VAL A 564 39.79 -17.99 -76.85
N TYR A 565 38.90 -18.80 -76.27
CA TYR A 565 37.62 -18.38 -75.70
C TYR A 565 37.59 -18.61 -74.20
N TYR A 566 36.83 -17.78 -73.49
CA TYR A 566 36.64 -17.90 -72.04
C TYR A 566 35.15 -17.98 -71.75
N VAL A 567 34.70 -19.15 -71.30
CA VAL A 567 33.30 -19.39 -70.93
C VAL A 567 33.19 -19.48 -69.43
N THR A 568 32.30 -18.68 -68.83
CA THR A 568 32.09 -18.71 -67.38
C THR A 568 30.85 -19.53 -67.07
N PHE A 569 31.03 -20.64 -66.35
CA PHE A 569 29.96 -21.46 -65.80
C PHE A 569 29.65 -21.02 -64.37
N SER A 570 28.38 -21.03 -63.98
CA SER A 570 27.97 -20.63 -62.63
C SER A 570 26.85 -21.53 -62.12
N VAL A 571 26.85 -21.78 -60.82
CA VAL A 571 25.82 -22.51 -60.09
C VAL A 571 25.28 -21.63 -58.96
N SER A 572 23.97 -21.69 -58.70
CA SER A 572 23.31 -20.97 -57.60
C SER A 572 22.17 -21.78 -57.00
N ASP A 573 22.05 -21.71 -55.67
CA ASP A 573 20.96 -22.24 -54.85
C ASP A 573 19.74 -21.28 -54.78
N GLY A 574 19.86 -20.07 -55.36
CA GLY A 574 18.87 -19.00 -55.31
C GLY A 574 19.22 -17.83 -54.38
N GLU A 575 20.20 -17.98 -53.48
CA GLU A 575 20.68 -16.95 -52.55
C GLU A 575 22.17 -16.65 -52.74
N PHE A 576 23.00 -17.69 -52.90
CA PHE A 576 24.43 -17.64 -53.15
C PHE A 576 24.79 -18.29 -54.48
N SER A 577 26.02 -18.07 -54.95
CA SER A 577 26.49 -18.61 -56.23
C SER A 577 27.99 -18.86 -56.23
N ASP A 578 28.42 -19.88 -56.98
CA ASP A 578 29.82 -20.19 -57.29
C ASP A 578 30.03 -20.23 -58.82
N SER A 579 31.23 -19.89 -59.29
CA SER A 579 31.50 -19.77 -60.73
C SER A 579 32.96 -20.03 -61.09
N GLU A 580 33.16 -20.64 -62.25
CA GLU A 580 34.48 -20.91 -62.83
C GLU A 580 34.52 -20.46 -64.29
N THR A 581 35.66 -19.88 -64.72
CA THR A 581 35.89 -19.49 -66.11
C THR A 581 36.86 -20.46 -66.78
N VAL A 582 36.36 -21.16 -67.79
CA VAL A 582 37.06 -22.20 -68.53
C VAL A 582 37.66 -21.60 -69.80
N ARG A 583 38.95 -21.84 -70.03
CA ARG A 583 39.60 -21.49 -71.29
C ARG A 583 39.36 -22.59 -72.32
N ILE A 584 38.89 -22.22 -73.50
CA ILE A 584 38.69 -23.13 -74.64
C ILE A 584 39.61 -22.67 -75.78
N GLN A 585 40.57 -23.50 -76.16
CA GLN A 585 41.42 -23.29 -77.33
C GLN A 585 40.73 -23.88 -78.57
N VAL A 586 40.57 -23.08 -79.63
CA VAL A 586 40.10 -23.57 -80.94
C VAL A 586 41.25 -23.48 -81.94
N ASP A 587 41.54 -24.59 -82.61
CA ASP A 587 42.63 -24.68 -83.58
C ASP A 587 42.13 -24.90 -85.02
N ASP A 588 42.84 -24.32 -86.00
CA ASP A 588 42.62 -24.52 -87.44
C ASP A 588 43.33 -25.81 -87.88
N CYS A 589 42.55 -26.90 -88.01
CA CYS A 589 43.07 -28.24 -88.25
C CYS A 589 42.89 -28.64 -89.73
N ILE A 590 43.80 -28.18 -90.60
CA ILE A 590 44.01 -28.78 -91.93
C ILE A 590 45.03 -29.94 -91.79
N GLN A 591 44.60 -31.17 -92.06
CA GLN A 591 45.28 -32.46 -91.78
C GLN A 591 46.84 -32.45 -91.69
N GLU A 592 47.33 -32.64 -90.46
CA GLU A 592 48.47 -33.49 -90.10
C GLU A 592 47.98 -34.57 -89.11
N ASN A 593 48.67 -35.72 -89.05
CA ASN A 593 48.33 -36.85 -88.18
C ASN A 593 48.38 -36.42 -86.70
N ASN A 594 47.27 -36.54 -86.00
CA ASN A 594 47.12 -36.19 -84.60
C ASN A 594 47.44 -37.41 -83.74
N CYS A 595 48.40 -37.26 -82.83
CA CYS A 595 48.78 -38.35 -81.95
C CYS A 595 47.60 -38.83 -81.09
N PRO A 596 47.51 -40.14 -80.80
CA PRO A 596 46.48 -40.67 -79.93
C PRO A 596 46.59 -40.07 -78.54
N CYS A 597 45.47 -39.73 -77.93
CA CYS A 597 45.38 -39.22 -76.57
C CYS A 597 45.01 -40.35 -75.60
N MET A 598 45.91 -40.71 -74.70
CA MET A 598 45.67 -41.69 -73.65
C MET A 598 44.74 -41.09 -72.60
N HIS A 599 43.66 -41.81 -72.28
CA HIS A 599 42.77 -41.40 -71.19
C HIS A 599 43.50 -41.54 -69.87
N TYR A 600 43.39 -40.50 -69.04
CA TYR A 600 44.04 -40.46 -67.74
C TYR A 600 43.70 -41.69 -66.89
N ILE A 601 44.71 -42.49 -66.59
CA ILE A 601 44.63 -43.71 -65.78
C ILE A 601 44.65 -43.34 -64.30
N GLY A 602 45.49 -42.37 -63.94
CA GLY A 602 45.67 -41.87 -62.58
C GLY A 602 46.35 -42.86 -61.62
N PRO A 603 46.81 -42.37 -60.45
CA PRO A 603 47.49 -43.21 -59.48
C PRO A 603 46.59 -44.34 -58.98
N LYS A 604 47.17 -45.52 -58.76
CA LYS A 604 46.47 -46.69 -58.22
C LYS A 604 47.00 -47.03 -56.83
N ARG A 605 46.16 -47.69 -56.04
CA ARG A 605 46.52 -48.23 -54.72
C ARG A 605 45.97 -49.64 -54.61
N VAL A 606 46.77 -50.58 -54.10
CA VAL A 606 46.35 -51.96 -53.87
C VAL A 606 47.10 -52.51 -52.65
N CYS A 607 46.50 -53.46 -51.95
CA CYS A 607 47.16 -54.18 -50.88
C CYS A 607 47.92 -55.39 -51.44
N GLU A 608 49.00 -55.82 -50.80
CA GLU A 608 49.61 -57.13 -51.10
C GLU A 608 48.55 -58.26 -51.01
N GLY A 609 48.62 -59.23 -51.92
CA GLY A 609 47.66 -60.35 -52.04
C GLY A 609 46.36 -60.03 -52.78
N GLU A 610 46.01 -58.75 -52.98
CA GLU A 610 44.79 -58.33 -53.68
C GLU A 610 45.04 -58.08 -55.19
N LEU A 611 44.04 -58.41 -56.03
CA LEU A 611 44.14 -58.22 -57.48
C LEU A 611 43.86 -56.77 -57.88
N LEU A 612 44.88 -56.06 -58.36
CA LEU A 612 44.73 -54.81 -59.09
C LEU A 612 44.46 -55.11 -60.57
N SER A 613 43.29 -54.73 -61.07
CA SER A 613 42.97 -54.81 -62.50
C SER A 613 42.26 -53.56 -63.01
N PHE A 614 42.71 -53.04 -64.15
CA PHE A 614 42.06 -51.95 -64.87
C PHE A 614 42.37 -52.01 -66.36
N SER A 615 41.50 -51.45 -67.20
CA SER A 615 41.75 -51.25 -68.62
C SER A 615 42.32 -49.87 -68.90
N VAL A 616 43.21 -49.79 -69.87
CA VAL A 616 43.71 -48.55 -70.46
C VAL A 616 42.94 -48.29 -71.75
N SER A 617 42.58 -47.05 -72.01
CA SER A 617 41.93 -46.64 -73.25
C SER A 617 42.58 -45.36 -73.77
N ALA A 618 42.48 -45.15 -75.07
CA ALA A 618 42.92 -43.94 -75.74
C ALA A 618 41.94 -43.62 -76.86
N SER A 619 41.92 -42.37 -77.27
CA SER A 619 41.17 -41.91 -78.44
C SER A 619 42.15 -41.35 -79.45
N ASP A 620 41.89 -41.64 -80.71
CA ASP A 620 42.61 -41.07 -81.83
C ASP A 620 41.59 -40.33 -82.69
N ILE A 621 41.85 -39.06 -82.92
CA ILE A 621 40.88 -38.18 -83.59
C ILE A 621 40.86 -38.44 -85.11
N ASP A 622 41.95 -38.97 -85.68
CA ASP A 622 42.02 -39.42 -87.07
C ASP A 622 41.40 -40.82 -87.25
N GLY A 623 41.19 -41.54 -86.14
CA GLY A 623 40.55 -42.86 -86.10
C GLY A 623 41.52 -43.98 -86.46
N ASP A 624 42.82 -43.73 -86.33
CA ASP A 624 43.87 -44.69 -86.65
C ASP A 624 43.90 -45.89 -85.68
N ALA A 625 44.49 -46.99 -86.15
CA ALA A 625 44.52 -48.24 -85.39
C ALA A 625 45.54 -48.17 -84.26
N LEU A 626 45.06 -48.21 -83.01
CA LEU A 626 45.91 -48.04 -81.84
C LEU A 626 46.56 -49.33 -81.33
N THR A 627 47.85 -49.21 -81.01
CA THR A 627 48.68 -50.27 -80.41
C THR A 627 49.11 -49.85 -79.01
N TYR A 628 48.80 -50.69 -78.01
CA TYR A 628 49.12 -50.43 -76.60
C TYR A 628 50.28 -51.30 -76.12
N TRP A 629 51.11 -50.77 -75.21
CA TRP A 629 52.05 -51.55 -74.42
C TRP A 629 52.35 -50.87 -73.09
N ALA A 630 53.01 -51.59 -72.18
CA ALA A 630 53.45 -51.04 -70.90
C ALA A 630 54.93 -51.33 -70.65
N GLU A 631 55.61 -50.39 -70.00
CA GLU A 631 57.02 -50.45 -69.63
C GLU A 631 57.14 -50.37 -68.10
N ASN A 632 58.26 -50.87 -67.56
CA ASN A 632 58.51 -50.95 -66.12
C ASN A 632 57.45 -51.74 -65.34
N ILE A 633 56.91 -52.80 -65.98
CA ILE A 633 55.92 -53.69 -65.36
C ILE A 633 56.57 -54.44 -64.17
N PRO A 634 56.01 -54.36 -62.95
CA PRO A 634 56.53 -55.06 -61.77
C PRO A 634 56.53 -56.58 -61.94
N SER A 635 57.35 -57.29 -61.17
CA SER A 635 57.33 -58.76 -61.16
C SER A 635 55.94 -59.27 -60.75
N GLY A 636 55.39 -60.20 -61.52
CA GLY A 636 54.04 -60.76 -61.32
C GLY A 636 52.91 -59.96 -62.00
N ALA A 637 53.17 -58.74 -62.48
CA ALA A 637 52.20 -57.95 -63.22
C ALA A 637 52.19 -58.32 -64.72
N ILE A 638 51.01 -58.22 -65.35
CA ILE A 638 50.79 -58.52 -66.76
C ILE A 638 49.97 -57.39 -67.39
N PHE A 639 50.41 -56.87 -68.54
CA PHE A 639 49.60 -56.03 -69.42
C PHE A 639 49.27 -56.80 -70.70
N ASN A 640 47.98 -56.97 -70.99
CA ASN A 640 47.53 -57.61 -72.22
C ASN A 640 47.20 -56.53 -73.27
N PRO A 641 48.03 -56.38 -74.33
CA PRO A 641 47.86 -55.32 -75.32
C PRO A 641 46.69 -55.55 -76.29
N LEU A 642 46.01 -56.70 -76.26
CA LEU A 642 44.81 -56.95 -77.08
C LEU A 642 43.51 -56.60 -76.36
N THR A 643 43.49 -56.80 -75.03
CA THR A 643 42.34 -56.45 -74.18
C THR A 643 42.54 -55.11 -73.48
N HIS A 644 43.72 -54.51 -73.62
CA HIS A 644 44.18 -53.27 -72.98
C HIS A 644 44.10 -53.32 -71.45
N THR A 645 44.13 -54.52 -70.85
CA THR A 645 43.97 -54.70 -69.40
C THR A 645 45.32 -54.93 -68.73
N PHE A 646 45.58 -54.14 -67.69
CA PHE A 646 46.62 -54.41 -66.70
C PHE A 646 46.04 -55.27 -65.56
N THR A 647 46.80 -56.27 -65.13
CA THR A 647 46.47 -57.14 -64.00
C THR A 647 47.72 -57.38 -63.17
N TRP A 648 47.62 -57.21 -61.86
CA TRP A 648 48.71 -57.51 -60.93
C TRP A 648 48.16 -57.87 -59.56
N THR A 649 48.62 -58.98 -59.00
CA THR A 649 48.42 -59.32 -57.58
C THR A 649 49.80 -59.28 -56.94
N PRO A 650 50.16 -58.21 -56.22
CA PRO A 650 51.47 -58.12 -55.56
C PRO A 650 51.62 -59.24 -54.52
N GLU A 651 52.77 -59.92 -54.53
CA GLU A 651 53.16 -60.90 -53.52
C GLU A 651 53.72 -60.22 -52.27
N ASP A 652 53.81 -60.96 -51.17
CA ASP A 652 54.42 -60.55 -49.91
C ASP A 652 55.85 -59.99 -50.13
N GLY A 653 56.11 -58.79 -49.62
CA GLY A 653 57.38 -58.06 -49.79
C GLY A 653 57.49 -57.23 -51.08
N GLN A 654 56.36 -56.95 -51.75
CA GLN A 654 56.23 -55.99 -52.85
C GLN A 654 55.52 -54.69 -52.41
N ASP A 655 55.55 -54.36 -51.12
CA ASP A 655 55.05 -53.10 -50.58
C ASP A 655 55.92 -51.92 -51.01
N GLY A 656 55.29 -50.78 -51.25
CA GLY A 656 55.96 -49.56 -51.70
C GLY A 656 55.41 -48.99 -53.00
N VAL A 657 56.23 -48.20 -53.69
CA VAL A 657 55.77 -47.38 -54.82
C VAL A 657 56.37 -47.86 -56.13
N TYR A 658 55.51 -48.22 -57.07
CA TYR A 658 55.86 -48.65 -58.42
C TYR A 658 55.41 -47.62 -59.43
N TYR A 659 56.20 -47.43 -60.48
CA TYR A 659 55.89 -46.52 -61.58
C TYR A 659 55.83 -47.33 -62.86
N VAL A 660 54.63 -47.53 -63.38
CA VAL A 660 54.39 -48.27 -64.62
C VAL A 660 54.02 -47.28 -65.71
N THR A 661 54.75 -47.30 -66.82
CA THR A 661 54.49 -46.38 -67.94
C THR A 661 53.66 -47.10 -68.99
N PHE A 662 52.40 -46.70 -69.14
CA PHE A 662 51.53 -47.18 -70.21
C PHE A 662 51.70 -46.29 -71.43
N LYS A 663 51.71 -46.90 -72.62
CA LYS A 663 51.92 -46.21 -73.89
C LYS A 663 50.89 -46.67 -74.92
N VAL A 664 50.52 -45.76 -75.81
CA VAL A 664 49.66 -46.00 -76.96
C VAL A 664 50.25 -45.31 -78.19
N SER A 665 50.15 -45.95 -79.36
CA SER A 665 50.62 -45.40 -80.63
C SER A 665 49.69 -45.78 -81.78
N ASP A 666 49.51 -44.86 -82.71
CA ASP A 666 48.85 -45.01 -84.02
C ASP A 666 49.81 -45.55 -85.10
N GLY A 667 51.11 -45.62 -84.80
CA GLY A 667 52.18 -46.02 -85.74
C GLY A 667 53.07 -44.86 -86.20
N GLU A 668 52.68 -43.60 -85.99
CA GLU A 668 53.48 -42.41 -86.30
C GLU A 668 53.96 -41.68 -85.04
N CYS A 669 53.12 -41.56 -84.01
CA CYS A 669 53.51 -40.99 -82.73
C CYS A 669 52.91 -41.73 -81.53
N VAL A 670 53.39 -41.39 -80.33
CA VAL A 670 53.17 -42.14 -79.09
C VAL A 670 52.75 -41.18 -78.00
N ASP A 671 51.67 -41.52 -77.29
CA ASP A 671 51.33 -40.90 -76.01
C ASP A 671 51.56 -41.90 -74.86
N SER A 672 51.85 -41.37 -73.68
CA SER A 672 52.23 -42.17 -72.53
C SER A 672 51.86 -41.53 -71.20
N GLU A 673 51.40 -42.36 -70.27
CA GLU A 673 51.22 -41.98 -68.87
C GLU A 673 52.05 -42.88 -67.95
N THR A 674 52.80 -42.27 -67.03
CA THR A 674 53.46 -43.02 -65.94
C THR A 674 52.57 -43.03 -64.70
N VAL A 675 52.00 -44.20 -64.43
CA VAL A 675 51.08 -44.43 -63.32
C VAL A 675 51.85 -44.81 -62.08
N ARG A 676 51.68 -44.03 -61.01
CA ARG A 676 52.15 -44.36 -59.67
C ARG A 676 51.19 -45.36 -59.03
N ILE A 677 51.67 -46.57 -58.77
CA ILE A 677 50.94 -47.62 -58.04
C ILE A 677 51.54 -47.71 -56.64
N GLN A 678 50.75 -47.36 -55.63
CA GLN A 678 51.08 -47.59 -54.22
C GLN A 678 50.61 -49.00 -53.85
N VAL A 679 51.56 -49.90 -53.57
CA VAL A 679 51.27 -51.14 -52.87
C VAL A 679 51.42 -50.88 -51.39
N ASP A 680 50.40 -51.19 -50.62
CA ASP A 680 50.47 -51.14 -49.18
C ASP A 680 50.58 -52.55 -48.63
N ASP A 681 51.41 -52.67 -47.60
CA ASP A 681 51.41 -53.81 -46.72
C ASP A 681 50.11 -53.80 -45.89
N CYS A 682 49.04 -54.34 -46.47
CA CYS A 682 47.80 -54.59 -45.76
C CYS A 682 47.78 -56.05 -45.37
N ILE A 683 48.59 -56.43 -44.37
CA ILE A 683 48.45 -57.73 -43.74
C ILE A 683 46.99 -57.89 -43.30
N VAL A 684 46.30 -58.88 -43.87
CA VAL A 684 45.06 -59.39 -43.29
C VAL A 684 45.47 -60.00 -41.96
N ASN A 685 45.09 -59.37 -40.84
CA ASN A 685 45.43 -59.90 -39.51
C ASN A 685 45.00 -61.38 -39.38
N HIS A 686 45.97 -62.28 -39.27
CA HIS A 686 45.80 -63.70 -39.12
C HIS A 686 45.72 -64.06 -37.63
N PRO A 687 44.77 -64.91 -37.20
CA PRO A 687 44.68 -65.29 -35.80
C PRO A 687 45.95 -66.05 -35.35
N PRO A 688 46.43 -65.85 -34.11
CA PRO A 688 47.59 -66.55 -33.60
C PRO A 688 47.33 -68.06 -33.50
N VAL A 689 48.34 -68.85 -33.84
CA VAL A 689 48.28 -70.32 -33.80
C VAL A 689 49.01 -70.82 -32.57
N LEU A 690 48.33 -71.60 -31.73
CA LEU A 690 48.93 -72.28 -30.58
C LEU A 690 49.50 -73.63 -31.02
N ASP A 691 50.78 -73.90 -30.72
CA ASP A 691 51.38 -75.21 -30.99
C ASP A 691 50.64 -76.30 -30.21
N PRO A 692 50.48 -77.51 -30.77
CA PRO A 692 49.85 -78.62 -30.06
C PRO A 692 50.59 -78.90 -28.74
N ILE A 693 49.94 -78.58 -27.62
CA ILE A 693 50.49 -78.85 -26.29
C ILE A 693 50.49 -80.36 -26.07
N GLY A 694 49.36 -81.02 -26.30
CA GLY A 694 49.14 -82.46 -26.14
C GLY A 694 49.21 -82.93 -24.68
N ASP A 695 48.75 -84.15 -24.43
CA ASP A 695 48.69 -84.71 -23.07
C ASP A 695 50.07 -84.74 -22.40
N LYS A 696 50.08 -84.48 -21.08
CA LYS A 696 51.27 -84.53 -20.24
C LYS A 696 51.05 -85.55 -19.13
N THR A 697 51.97 -86.50 -19.02
CA THR A 697 52.00 -87.48 -17.93
C THR A 697 53.20 -87.21 -17.05
N ILE A 698 52.99 -87.14 -15.74
CA ILE A 698 54.03 -86.97 -14.73
C ILE A 698 53.81 -88.00 -13.60
N CYS A 699 54.88 -88.42 -12.93
CA CYS A 699 54.77 -89.23 -11.73
C CYS A 699 54.41 -88.33 -10.54
N GLU A 700 53.56 -88.84 -9.67
CA GLU A 700 53.17 -88.13 -8.44
C GLU A 700 54.40 -87.86 -7.54
N GLY A 701 54.54 -86.61 -7.07
CA GLY A 701 55.70 -86.15 -6.29
C GLY A 701 56.80 -85.47 -7.12
N ASP A 702 56.66 -85.46 -8.45
CA ASP A 702 57.56 -84.75 -9.36
C ASP A 702 56.95 -83.41 -9.85
N VAL A 703 57.81 -82.53 -10.35
CA VAL A 703 57.42 -81.23 -10.92
C VAL A 703 57.16 -81.37 -12.42
N LEU A 704 55.95 -81.02 -12.86
CA LEU A 704 55.60 -80.83 -14.25
C LEU A 704 55.78 -79.36 -14.64
N SER A 705 56.72 -79.09 -15.54
CA SER A 705 56.92 -77.76 -16.11
C SER A 705 57.10 -77.86 -17.62
N PHE A 706 56.33 -77.06 -18.35
CA PHE A 706 56.44 -76.93 -19.80
C PHE A 706 56.01 -75.53 -20.23
N THR A 707 56.49 -75.10 -21.38
CA THR A 707 56.12 -73.81 -21.97
C THR A 707 55.18 -74.06 -23.14
N VAL A 708 54.06 -73.35 -23.17
CA VAL A 708 53.20 -73.28 -24.35
C VAL A 708 53.76 -72.22 -25.28
N HIS A 709 53.79 -72.55 -26.56
CA HIS A 709 54.28 -71.68 -27.61
C HIS A 709 53.16 -71.43 -28.59
N GLY A 710 52.89 -70.17 -28.86
CA GLY A 710 52.02 -69.71 -29.92
C GLY A 710 52.80 -68.75 -30.79
N THR A 711 52.56 -68.82 -32.09
CA THR A 711 53.13 -67.89 -33.06
C THR A 711 51.99 -67.15 -33.72
N ASP A 712 52.13 -65.84 -33.81
CA ASP A 712 51.29 -65.04 -34.67
C ASP A 712 51.94 -64.95 -36.06
N PRO A 713 51.23 -65.34 -37.14
CA PRO A 713 51.78 -65.26 -38.49
C PRO A 713 52.23 -63.85 -38.90
N ASP A 714 51.66 -62.81 -38.30
CA ASP A 714 51.95 -61.41 -38.61
C ASP A 714 53.03 -60.82 -37.68
N GLY A 715 53.54 -61.62 -36.74
CA GLY A 715 54.57 -61.20 -35.78
C GLY A 715 54.03 -60.37 -34.62
N ASP A 716 52.71 -60.27 -34.47
CA ASP A 716 52.08 -59.61 -33.34
C ASP A 716 52.40 -60.33 -32.00
N PRO A 717 52.52 -59.60 -30.89
CA PRO A 717 52.82 -60.20 -29.59
C PRO A 717 51.66 -61.09 -29.10
N VAL A 718 51.91 -62.39 -29.02
CA VAL A 718 50.96 -63.38 -28.49
C VAL A 718 50.85 -63.30 -26.97
N SER A 719 49.62 -63.31 -26.43
CA SER A 719 49.35 -63.41 -25.00
C SER A 719 48.60 -64.70 -24.68
N TYR A 720 48.95 -65.36 -23.56
CA TYR A 720 48.38 -66.66 -23.20
C TYR A 720 47.43 -66.54 -22.01
N THR A 721 46.36 -67.33 -22.03
CA THR A 721 45.48 -67.54 -20.87
C THR A 721 45.25 -69.03 -20.68
N VAL A 722 44.98 -69.45 -19.44
CA VAL A 722 44.69 -70.84 -19.08
C VAL A 722 43.47 -70.87 -18.17
N SER A 723 42.66 -71.91 -18.30
CA SER A 723 41.51 -72.20 -17.46
C SER A 723 41.76 -73.49 -16.66
N ASP A 724 40.96 -73.75 -15.63
CA ASP A 724 40.91 -75.05 -14.95
C ASP A 724 42.25 -75.61 -14.43
N LEU A 725 43.18 -74.72 -14.04
CA LEU A 725 44.46 -75.08 -13.44
C LEU A 725 44.27 -76.03 -12.23
N PRO A 726 45.00 -77.16 -12.18
CA PRO A 726 44.99 -78.05 -11.03
C PRO A 726 45.43 -77.29 -9.78
N GLN A 727 44.92 -77.71 -8.62
CA GLN A 727 45.26 -77.06 -7.36
C GLN A 727 46.78 -77.11 -7.12
N GLY A 728 47.42 -75.95 -6.96
CA GLY A 728 48.88 -75.83 -6.80
C GLY A 728 49.66 -75.63 -8.11
N ALA A 729 49.00 -75.73 -9.27
CA ALA A 729 49.58 -75.33 -10.54
C ALA A 729 49.55 -73.81 -10.71
N THR A 730 50.53 -73.28 -11.45
CA THR A 730 50.65 -71.88 -11.82
C THR A 730 50.94 -71.76 -13.31
N PHE A 731 50.45 -70.68 -13.92
CA PHE A 731 50.73 -70.37 -15.31
C PHE A 731 51.12 -68.91 -15.47
N ASN A 732 52.22 -68.65 -16.15
CA ASN A 732 52.68 -67.31 -16.44
C ASN A 732 52.23 -66.91 -17.86
N SER A 733 51.20 -66.06 -17.93
CA SER A 733 50.57 -65.60 -19.17
C SER A 733 51.49 -64.83 -20.12
N VAL A 734 52.62 -64.32 -19.64
CA VAL A 734 53.61 -63.57 -20.45
C VAL A 734 54.66 -64.50 -21.05
N THR A 735 55.06 -65.54 -20.31
CA THR A 735 56.11 -66.47 -20.76
C THR A 735 55.57 -67.78 -21.32
N GLY A 736 54.27 -68.05 -21.17
CA GLY A 736 53.64 -69.31 -21.55
C GLY A 736 54.01 -70.50 -20.65
N VAL A 737 54.71 -70.28 -19.53
CA VAL A 737 55.19 -71.37 -18.68
C VAL A 737 54.07 -71.87 -17.77
N PHE A 738 53.70 -73.13 -17.95
CA PHE A 738 52.94 -73.92 -16.99
C PHE A 738 53.91 -74.58 -16.00
N TYR A 739 53.59 -74.49 -14.71
CA TYR A 739 54.38 -75.10 -13.65
C TYR A 739 53.46 -75.70 -12.59
N TRP A 740 53.66 -76.97 -12.26
CA TRP A 740 52.91 -77.68 -11.24
C TRP A 740 53.81 -78.63 -10.46
N ASP A 741 53.92 -78.40 -9.15
CA ASP A 741 54.59 -79.29 -8.21
C ASP A 741 53.55 -80.27 -7.66
N THR A 742 53.57 -81.53 -8.12
CA THR A 742 52.51 -82.49 -7.81
C THR A 742 52.72 -83.12 -6.43
N GLU A 743 51.70 -83.09 -5.56
CA GLU A 743 51.75 -83.73 -4.24
C GLU A 743 51.25 -85.19 -4.27
N ILE A 744 51.58 -86.02 -3.25
CA ILE A 744 51.24 -87.46 -3.10
C ILE A 744 49.71 -87.76 -2.99
N CYS A 745 48.85 -86.80 -3.30
CA CYS A 745 47.39 -87.00 -3.33
C CYS A 745 46.74 -86.48 -4.63
N GLN A 746 47.52 -86.20 -5.68
CA GLN A 746 47.04 -85.57 -6.92
C GLN A 746 47.05 -86.54 -8.12
N THR A 747 46.63 -87.79 -7.88
CA THR A 747 46.47 -88.80 -8.95
C THR A 747 45.15 -88.63 -9.70
N GLY A 748 45.22 -88.51 -11.04
CA GLY A 748 44.04 -88.42 -11.90
C GLY A 748 44.36 -87.83 -13.28
N GLU A 749 43.33 -87.74 -14.13
CA GLU A 749 43.35 -86.93 -15.35
C GLU A 749 42.81 -85.54 -15.03
N TYR A 750 43.51 -84.50 -15.48
CA TYR A 750 43.16 -83.10 -15.29
C TYR A 750 43.07 -82.44 -16.67
N GLU A 751 41.92 -81.86 -17.00
CA GLU A 751 41.78 -81.01 -18.18
C GLU A 751 42.13 -79.57 -17.80
N VAL A 752 43.05 -78.97 -18.56
CA VAL A 752 43.65 -77.65 -18.33
C VAL A 752 43.62 -76.84 -19.60
#